data_AF-A0A9P7ZHI9-F1
#
_entry.id   AF-A0A9P7ZHI9-F1
#
_cell.length_a   1.000
_cell.length_b   1.000
_cell.length_c   1.000
_cell.angle_alpha   90.00
_cell.angle_beta   90.00
_cell.angle_gamma   90.00
#
_symmetry.space_group_name_H-M   'P 1'
#
loop_
_entity.id
_entity.type
_entity.pdbx_description
1 polymer ?
#
loop_
_entity_poly.entity_id
_entity_poly.type
_entity_poly.pdbx_seq_one_letter_code
_entity_poly.pdbx_strand_id
1 'polypeptide(L)'
;MFPSLQNFGQERPRPLVLAACYLPPGIGDEAVEAKGLVFESLMEFLSSYHDGSPWVIAGCFNMPTSSYTLDEAKRTGHIKSPTCRYLRGFSTLLKKYELKDLWTTSRISAGDSSRDVASQVSLYRRHEGEEGATFDPASNVLASKTACAGSFGRPQRYDRILVNDKMALRPYRCNHFGLGDGRALISQSGHWGVRGLLKCQTQAAHVPHSLSAPQELAYPRLPEVPEYFSQIYHDGTGQRILILEHHVELLRAALGCQGVQHIMVQDPMFVLHPVGSFGLGTWDPSSDVDCLCLGNVSSATFFALAMPRLRNAGAINGITGLRRVKTSSGTMLEVDIKDVRFNLRYCCARPVLERHQDIVHRPTSDPVFASLPVPTLIKLALLRDMWYLQRSIPDMAQFCHAHLLIRLWAQERGLYSSIFGYLGDSQITIMLVVVCKLLADSYGQVGLKEIIFTFFNHYANFDFRKEVVYDPFFHKSLAYHRTSREAICILGWHAPSLNCAADSNDSAANVVIREIREANIQMLSDSFTWASLLPPPSGELSQTQRVAVAPALKAFMNSHKSFIRIDMRHWGSSAIAGCRFMEWLESRLVTLLADLDKRIHGIHARIWPQRLIESDRDDEEVHVCYFVGLTLASNHQASRISQKASIDAIQSILESFERRIHHDVAHFSSSTSWLAARLRKQSALVGSAIPSGLAFKDLRDAPWYEEDSDHNDETGEDEEEHSPYASCCNESNAAGAFLGKLRPAIDVLNRLRWDPSLDGNDHVVGYEDRFDGACEKTLGQWKSDYTDEEFIPQHRILYFRRLSDGAIVWERRTRLDTIFR
;
A
#
# COMPACT_ATOMS: atom_id res chain seq x y z
N MET A 1 41.27 -6.00 19.31
CA MET A 1 40.99 -4.83 20.18
C MET A 1 40.73 -3.66 19.23
N PHE A 2 39.61 -2.93 19.34
CA PHE A 2 39.28 -1.80 18.46
C PHE A 2 39.72 -0.49 19.14
N PRO A 3 40.96 -0.02 18.95
CA PRO A 3 41.49 1.17 19.63
C PRO A 3 40.84 2.50 19.20
N SER A 4 39.91 2.52 18.24
CA SER A 4 39.41 3.74 17.60
C SER A 4 37.90 3.99 17.69
N LEU A 5 37.18 3.35 18.63
CA LEU A 5 35.84 3.83 19.02
C LEU A 5 35.92 4.94 20.08
N GLN A 6 36.89 5.83 19.90
CA GLN A 6 37.01 7.06 20.68
C GLN A 6 36.09 8.11 20.05
N ASN A 7 35.33 8.80 20.89
CA ASN A 7 34.48 9.91 20.44
C ASN A 7 35.41 11.06 20.03
N PHE A 8 35.70 11.22 18.73
CA PHE A 8 36.71 12.17 18.19
C PHE A 8 36.34 13.67 18.33
N GLY A 9 35.43 14.02 19.25
CA GLY A 9 34.99 15.40 19.50
C GLY A 9 35.24 15.94 20.91
N GLN A 10 35.83 15.17 21.83
CA GLN A 10 36.15 15.64 23.19
C GLN A 10 37.66 15.55 23.51
N GLU A 11 38.18 16.50 24.30
CA GLU A 11 39.60 16.62 24.70
C GLU A 11 40.18 15.39 25.42
N ARG A 12 39.33 14.46 25.89
CA ARG A 12 39.76 13.16 26.42
C ARG A 12 38.85 12.03 25.90
N PRO A 13 39.41 10.98 25.28
CA PRO A 13 38.64 9.85 24.81
C PRO A 13 38.10 9.02 25.99
N ARG A 14 36.80 8.74 25.98
CA ARG A 14 36.14 7.89 26.97
C ARG A 14 36.01 6.44 26.46
N PRO A 15 36.14 5.43 27.33
CA PRO A 15 36.07 4.03 26.90
C PRO A 15 34.64 3.62 26.52
N LEU A 16 34.52 2.65 25.61
CA LEU A 16 33.25 1.96 25.38
C LEU A 16 32.99 1.00 26.54
N VAL A 17 31.82 1.11 27.17
CA VAL A 17 31.40 0.22 28.25
C VAL A 17 30.48 -0.85 27.68
N LEU A 18 30.88 -2.11 27.87
CA LEU A 18 30.07 -3.28 27.53
C LEU A 18 29.58 -3.92 28.84
N ALA A 19 28.27 -4.02 28.99
CA ALA A 19 27.64 -4.69 30.11
C ALA A 19 26.86 -5.92 29.62
N ALA A 20 27.14 -7.09 30.21
CA ALA A 20 26.31 -8.25 30.03
C ALA A 20 25.15 -8.20 31.02
N CYS A 21 23.92 -8.35 30.56
CA CYS A 21 22.73 -8.37 31.41
C CYS A 21 22.07 -9.75 31.34
N TYR A 22 21.88 -10.38 32.49
CA TYR A 22 21.08 -11.59 32.63
C TYR A 22 20.12 -11.39 33.80
N LEU A 23 18.83 -11.37 33.48
CA LEU A 23 17.76 -11.31 34.47
C LEU A 23 17.13 -12.71 34.57
N PRO A 24 16.84 -13.22 35.78
CA PRO A 24 16.31 -14.58 35.93
C PRO A 24 14.92 -14.75 35.27
N PRO A 25 14.55 -15.96 34.82
CA PRO A 25 13.22 -16.24 34.28
C PRO A 25 12.12 -16.15 35.34
N GLY A 26 10.86 -16.00 34.92
CA GLY A 26 9.69 -15.97 35.80
C GLY A 26 8.80 -14.74 35.59
N ILE A 27 7.47 -14.89 35.68
CA ILE A 27 6.50 -13.81 35.46
C ILE A 27 5.84 -13.32 36.75
N GLY A 28 5.91 -14.06 37.85
CA GLY A 28 5.23 -13.71 39.11
C GLY A 28 5.72 -12.38 39.70
N ASP A 29 4.89 -11.76 40.54
CA ASP A 29 5.14 -10.43 41.11
C ASP A 29 6.55 -10.28 41.72
N GLU A 30 6.95 -11.22 42.60
CA GLU A 30 8.27 -11.21 43.25
C GLU A 30 9.43 -11.36 42.26
N ALA A 31 9.24 -12.19 41.23
CA ALA A 31 10.26 -12.40 40.20
C ALA A 31 10.45 -11.14 39.35
N VAL A 32 9.37 -10.44 39.00
CA VAL A 32 9.42 -9.19 38.23
C VAL A 32 10.03 -8.07 39.07
N GLU A 33 9.68 -7.97 40.34
CA GLU A 33 10.29 -7.00 41.28
C GLU A 33 11.80 -7.22 41.41
N ALA A 34 12.24 -8.47 41.63
CA ALA A 34 13.66 -8.81 41.70
C ALA A 34 14.41 -8.45 40.41
N LYS A 35 13.82 -8.69 39.24
CA LYS A 35 14.39 -8.27 37.95
C LYS A 35 14.52 -6.76 37.84
N GLY A 36 13.50 -6.02 38.28
CA GLY A 36 13.50 -4.57 38.31
C GLY A 36 14.64 -4.01 39.15
N LEU A 37 14.82 -4.52 40.37
CA LEU A 37 15.90 -4.11 41.28
C LEU A 37 17.29 -4.36 40.69
N VAL A 38 17.51 -5.52 40.05
CA VAL A 38 18.78 -5.84 39.38
C VAL A 38 19.04 -4.89 38.21
N PHE A 39 18.03 -4.62 37.40
CA PHE A 39 18.15 -3.69 36.28
C PHE A 39 18.43 -2.27 36.75
N GLU A 40 17.72 -1.78 37.76
CA GLU A 40 17.93 -0.44 38.35
C GLU A 40 19.34 -0.31 38.95
N SER A 41 19.81 -1.32 39.69
CA SER A 41 21.16 -1.35 40.25
C SER A 41 22.23 -1.25 39.14
N LEU A 42 22.03 -1.94 38.01
CA LEU A 42 22.92 -1.82 36.85
C LEU A 42 22.89 -0.41 36.27
N MET A 43 21.72 0.21 36.15
CA MET A 43 21.58 1.57 35.61
C MET A 43 22.21 2.61 36.53
N GLU A 44 22.05 2.48 37.85
CA GLU A 44 22.68 3.33 38.85
C GLU A 44 24.20 3.21 38.81
N PHE A 45 24.73 1.98 38.68
CA PHE A 45 26.16 1.75 38.52
C PHE A 45 26.71 2.42 37.25
N LEU A 46 26.07 2.18 36.10
CA LEU A 46 26.50 2.79 34.84
C LEU A 46 26.43 4.31 34.88
N SER A 47 25.36 4.87 35.46
CA SER A 47 25.18 6.32 35.58
C SER A 47 26.19 6.92 36.56
N SER A 48 26.53 6.25 37.67
CA SER A 48 27.45 6.80 38.67
C SER A 48 28.91 6.75 38.22
N TYR A 49 29.32 5.67 37.56
CA TYR A 49 30.74 5.42 37.23
C TYR A 49 31.08 5.68 35.77
N HIS A 50 30.09 5.68 34.88
CA HIS A 50 30.30 5.69 33.43
C HIS A 50 29.39 6.66 32.67
N ASP A 51 28.77 7.65 33.32
CA ASP A 51 27.78 8.56 32.70
C ASP A 51 28.16 9.01 31.28
N GLY A 52 29.27 9.72 31.09
CA GLY A 52 29.59 10.23 29.75
C GLY A 52 30.26 9.22 28.80
N SER A 53 30.33 7.94 29.16
CA SER A 53 30.85 6.90 28.26
C SER A 53 29.73 6.31 27.39
N PRO A 54 30.02 5.86 26.15
CA PRO A 54 29.06 5.09 25.37
C PRO A 54 28.82 3.72 26.01
N TRP A 55 27.56 3.27 26.05
CA TRP A 55 27.14 2.00 26.66
C TRP A 55 26.58 1.05 25.62
N VAL A 56 26.94 -0.22 25.73
CA VAL A 56 26.28 -1.35 25.08
C VAL A 56 25.90 -2.33 26.17
N ILE A 57 24.60 -2.56 26.36
CA ILE A 57 24.08 -3.54 27.31
C ILE A 57 23.44 -4.67 26.50
N ALA A 58 23.95 -5.88 26.64
CA ALA A 58 23.48 -7.02 25.84
C ALA A 58 23.23 -8.24 26.71
N GLY A 59 22.18 -8.98 26.39
CA GLY A 59 21.90 -10.27 27.01
C GLY A 59 20.42 -10.56 27.14
N CYS A 60 20.08 -11.47 28.05
CA CYS A 60 18.74 -12.00 28.22
C CYS A 60 18.04 -11.30 29.39
N PHE A 61 17.10 -10.42 29.06
CA PHE A 61 16.37 -9.62 30.03
C PHE A 61 15.18 -10.37 30.64
N ASN A 62 14.73 -11.48 30.02
CA ASN A 62 13.61 -12.28 30.52
C ASN A 62 12.38 -11.46 30.95
N MET A 63 12.17 -10.29 30.36
CA MET A 63 11.00 -9.44 30.55
C MET A 63 9.95 -9.88 29.53
N PRO A 64 8.79 -10.41 29.96
CA PRO A 64 7.72 -10.81 29.04
C PRO A 64 7.24 -9.62 28.21
N THR A 65 7.05 -9.85 26.92
CA THR A 65 6.69 -8.81 25.95
C THR A 65 5.33 -9.04 25.31
N SER A 66 4.89 -10.29 25.14
CA SER A 66 3.58 -10.61 24.56
C SER A 66 2.44 -10.05 25.41
N SER A 67 1.58 -9.22 24.82
CA SER A 67 0.38 -8.73 25.53
C SER A 67 -0.53 -9.87 25.96
N TYR A 68 -0.68 -10.91 25.13
CA TYR A 68 -1.45 -12.11 25.47
C TYR A 68 -0.91 -12.76 26.74
N THR A 69 0.42 -12.95 26.83
CA THR A 69 1.06 -13.50 28.02
C THR A 69 0.79 -12.65 29.26
N LEU A 70 0.85 -11.33 29.14
CA LEU A 70 0.61 -10.40 30.25
C LEU A 70 -0.87 -10.39 30.70
N ASP A 71 -1.79 -10.38 29.74
CA ASP A 71 -3.23 -10.37 30.01
C ASP A 71 -3.68 -11.71 30.60
N GLU A 72 -3.20 -12.83 30.06
CA GLU A 72 -3.49 -14.15 30.57
C GLU A 72 -2.90 -14.35 31.98
N ALA A 73 -1.66 -13.91 32.24
CA ALA A 73 -1.06 -13.94 33.57
C ALA A 73 -1.89 -13.14 34.58
N LYS A 74 -2.40 -11.96 34.19
CA LYS A 74 -3.25 -11.13 35.04
C LYS A 74 -4.62 -11.79 35.27
N ARG A 75 -5.24 -12.32 34.22
CA ARG A 75 -6.55 -12.99 34.26
C ARG A 75 -6.55 -14.22 35.15
N THR A 76 -5.47 -15.00 35.08
CA THR A 76 -5.27 -16.23 35.89
C THR A 76 -4.70 -15.95 37.28
N GLY A 77 -4.44 -14.68 37.62
CA GLY A 77 -3.96 -14.28 38.95
C GLY A 77 -2.47 -14.53 39.23
N HIS A 78 -1.66 -14.84 38.21
CA HIS A 78 -0.21 -15.00 38.34
C HIS A 78 0.53 -13.67 38.59
N ILE A 79 -0.06 -12.53 38.15
CA ILE A 79 0.47 -11.19 38.38
C ILE A 79 -0.63 -10.19 38.76
N LYS A 80 -0.27 -9.18 39.53
CA LYS A 80 -1.16 -8.06 39.88
C LYS A 80 -1.12 -6.94 38.83
N SER A 81 -2.13 -6.07 38.86
CA SER A 81 -2.23 -4.90 37.97
C SER A 81 -0.99 -3.99 37.96
N PRO A 82 -0.32 -3.68 39.09
CA PRO A 82 0.91 -2.89 39.09
C PRO A 82 2.07 -3.56 38.34
N THR A 83 2.26 -4.87 38.54
CA THR A 83 3.29 -5.68 37.87
C THR A 83 3.06 -5.70 36.36
N CYS A 84 1.81 -5.91 35.93
CA CYS A 84 1.43 -5.85 34.52
C CYS A 84 1.75 -4.47 33.92
N ARG A 85 1.44 -3.38 34.64
CA ARG A 85 1.75 -2.01 34.21
C ARG A 85 3.27 -1.77 34.11
N TYR A 86 4.05 -2.28 35.06
CA TYR A 86 5.50 -2.19 35.04
C TYR A 86 6.10 -2.88 33.80
N LEU A 87 5.65 -4.10 33.50
CA LEU A 87 6.11 -4.86 32.33
C LEU A 87 5.75 -4.15 31.01
N ARG A 88 4.52 -3.65 30.85
CA ARG A 88 4.13 -2.83 29.69
C ARG A 88 4.91 -1.52 29.59
N GLY A 89 5.29 -0.95 30.74
CA GLY A 89 6.06 0.29 30.85
C GLY A 89 7.57 0.14 30.68
N PHE A 90 8.09 -1.05 30.37
CA PHE A 90 9.53 -1.29 30.31
C PHE A 90 10.23 -0.41 29.25
N SER A 91 9.60 -0.16 28.09
CA SER A 91 10.13 0.76 27.06
C SER A 91 10.32 2.19 27.60
N THR A 92 9.40 2.67 28.43
CA THR A 92 9.49 3.98 29.10
C THR A 92 10.66 4.01 30.09
N LEU A 93 10.91 2.90 30.78
CA LEU A 93 12.06 2.77 31.67
C LEU A 93 13.38 2.83 30.91
N LEU A 94 13.49 2.20 29.73
CA LEU A 94 14.67 2.31 28.88
C LEU A 94 14.91 3.75 28.44
N LYS A 95 13.84 4.46 28.05
CA LYS A 95 13.90 5.87 27.65
C LYS A 95 14.36 6.79 28.78
N LYS A 96 13.98 6.51 30.04
CA LYS A 96 14.46 7.25 31.22
C LYS A 96 16.00 7.29 31.29
N TYR A 97 16.67 6.23 30.83
CA TYR A 97 18.13 6.11 30.80
C TYR A 97 18.74 6.38 29.41
N GLU A 98 17.99 6.99 28.49
CA GLU A 98 18.42 7.28 27.11
C GLU A 98 18.89 6.02 26.35
N LEU A 99 18.33 4.86 26.68
CA LEU A 99 18.66 3.59 26.04
C LEU A 99 17.73 3.32 24.86
N LYS A 100 18.34 3.01 23.72
CA LYS A 100 17.66 2.58 22.50
C LYS A 100 17.87 1.11 22.27
N ASP A 101 16.79 0.43 21.91
CA ASP A 101 16.84 -0.96 21.48
C ASP A 101 17.36 -1.02 20.04
N LEU A 102 18.47 -1.72 19.85
CA LEU A 102 19.15 -1.84 18.56
C LEU A 102 18.24 -2.45 17.50
N TRP A 103 17.45 -3.46 17.87
CA TRP A 103 16.54 -4.12 16.93
C TRP A 103 15.44 -3.16 16.49
N THR A 104 14.78 -2.46 17.42
CA THR A 104 13.71 -1.49 17.11
C THR A 104 14.22 -0.41 16.16
N THR A 105 15.39 0.17 16.47
CA THR A 105 16.02 1.22 15.66
C THR A 105 16.39 0.72 14.25
N SER A 106 16.94 -0.50 14.16
CA SER A 106 17.32 -1.10 12.87
C SER A 106 16.09 -1.49 12.05
N ARG A 107 15.03 -1.96 12.72
CA ARG A 107 13.78 -2.40 12.12
C ARG A 107 13.07 -1.25 11.42
N ILE A 108 12.82 -0.14 12.11
CA ILE A 108 12.11 1.00 11.51
C ILE A 108 12.88 1.64 10.34
N SER A 109 14.22 1.55 10.36
CA SER A 109 15.11 2.12 9.35
C SER A 109 15.44 1.14 8.21
N ALA A 110 16.52 0.36 8.34
CA ALA A 110 16.98 -0.55 7.29
C ALA A 110 16.07 -1.77 7.10
N GLY A 111 15.24 -2.09 8.09
CA GLY A 111 14.46 -3.32 8.14
C GLY A 111 15.21 -4.48 8.80
N ASP A 112 14.46 -5.39 9.40
CA ASP A 112 14.98 -6.65 9.92
C ASP A 112 15.58 -7.48 8.78
N SER A 113 16.84 -7.91 8.96
CA SER A 113 17.58 -8.73 7.99
C SER A 113 17.55 -10.22 8.33
N SER A 114 16.73 -10.63 9.30
CA SER A 114 16.52 -12.03 9.65
C SER A 114 15.84 -12.78 8.50
N ARG A 115 16.28 -14.02 8.25
CA ARG A 115 15.76 -14.89 7.16
C ARG A 115 14.36 -15.44 7.39
N ASP A 116 13.75 -15.15 8.54
CA ASP A 116 12.45 -15.70 8.89
C ASP A 116 11.35 -14.93 8.15
N VAL A 117 10.85 -15.53 7.08
CA VAL A 117 9.67 -15.02 6.39
C VAL A 117 8.46 -15.54 7.15
N ALA A 118 7.83 -14.65 7.90
CA ALA A 118 6.58 -14.92 8.58
C ALA A 118 5.55 -15.54 7.63
N SER A 119 5.02 -16.72 7.95
CA SER A 119 3.83 -17.22 7.26
C SER A 119 2.63 -16.31 7.55
N GLN A 120 1.62 -16.29 6.67
CA GLN A 120 0.42 -15.48 6.90
C GLN A 120 -0.33 -15.92 8.17
N VAL A 121 -0.30 -17.22 8.48
CA VAL A 121 -0.81 -17.76 9.75
C VAL A 121 -0.07 -17.17 10.95
N SER A 122 1.25 -17.01 10.85
CA SER A 122 2.08 -16.40 11.91
C SER A 122 1.76 -14.91 12.07
N LEU A 123 1.52 -14.18 10.97
CA LEU A 123 1.09 -12.77 11.03
C LEU A 123 -0.29 -12.63 11.67
N TYR A 124 -1.25 -13.46 11.28
CA TYR A 124 -2.63 -13.44 11.80
C TYR A 124 -2.70 -13.76 13.29
N ARG A 125 -1.89 -14.72 13.77
CA ARG A 125 -1.94 -15.19 15.17
C ARG A 125 -1.10 -14.35 16.13
N ARG A 126 -0.34 -13.38 15.64
CA ARG A 126 0.57 -12.57 16.46
C ARG A 126 -0.20 -11.62 17.38
N HIS A 127 0.35 -11.41 18.57
CA HIS A 127 -0.10 -10.36 19.49
C HIS A 127 0.97 -9.27 19.64
N GLU A 128 0.58 -8.16 20.25
CA GLU A 128 1.50 -7.06 20.57
C GLU A 128 2.71 -7.57 21.35
N GLY A 129 3.89 -7.08 20.99
CA GLY A 129 5.14 -7.36 21.67
C GLY A 129 5.76 -8.72 21.35
N GLU A 130 5.16 -9.50 20.45
CA GLU A 130 5.72 -10.76 19.96
C GLU A 130 6.67 -10.58 18.77
N GLU A 131 6.64 -9.42 18.13
CA GLU A 131 7.48 -9.11 16.98
C GLU A 131 8.98 -9.08 17.36
N GLY A 132 9.82 -9.77 16.58
CA GLY A 132 11.25 -9.91 16.88
C GLY A 132 11.55 -10.81 18.08
N ALA A 133 10.64 -11.72 18.41
CA ALA A 133 10.85 -12.69 19.48
C ALA A 133 12.16 -13.46 19.28
N THR A 134 12.90 -13.60 20.39
CA THR A 134 14.14 -14.37 20.46
C THR A 134 13.89 -15.71 21.15
N PHE A 135 12.70 -15.88 21.73
CA PHE A 135 12.22 -17.11 22.35
C PHE A 135 10.82 -17.39 21.80
N ASP A 136 10.65 -18.46 21.03
CA ASP A 136 9.34 -18.83 20.45
C ASP A 136 9.04 -20.32 20.67
N PRO A 137 8.19 -20.64 21.66
CA PRO A 137 7.73 -22.01 21.91
C PRO A 137 6.97 -22.65 20.74
N ALA A 138 6.39 -21.87 19.81
CA ALA A 138 5.58 -22.40 18.71
C ALA A 138 6.44 -22.95 17.56
N SER A 139 7.62 -22.37 17.33
CA SER A 139 8.54 -22.78 16.25
C SER A 139 9.82 -23.43 16.76
N ASN A 140 10.14 -23.33 18.05
CA ASN A 140 11.33 -23.92 18.66
C ASN A 140 10.96 -24.98 19.72
N VAL A 141 11.28 -26.24 19.41
CA VAL A 141 11.01 -27.39 20.30
C VAL A 141 11.73 -27.27 21.65
N LEU A 142 12.95 -26.73 21.69
CA LEU A 142 13.64 -26.52 22.96
C LEU A 142 12.97 -25.42 23.78
N ALA A 143 12.57 -24.32 23.12
CA ALA A 143 11.81 -23.25 23.77
C ALA A 143 10.51 -23.80 24.37
N SER A 144 9.80 -24.66 23.63
CA SER A 144 8.58 -25.34 24.08
C SER A 144 8.81 -26.19 25.34
N LYS A 145 9.92 -26.94 25.40
CA LYS A 145 10.28 -27.75 26.58
C LYS A 145 10.64 -26.90 27.81
N THR A 146 11.27 -25.75 27.58
CA THR A 146 11.71 -24.83 28.64
C THR A 146 10.69 -23.75 28.98
N ALA A 147 9.60 -23.66 28.20
CA ALA A 147 8.53 -22.70 28.43
C ALA A 147 7.90 -22.99 29.78
N CYS A 148 8.32 -22.25 30.80
CA CYS A 148 7.60 -22.22 32.07
C CYS A 148 6.15 -21.77 31.81
N ALA A 149 5.24 -22.14 32.71
CA ALA A 149 3.82 -21.74 32.67
C ALA A 149 3.60 -20.23 32.43
N GLY A 150 4.60 -19.39 32.74
CA GLY A 150 4.54 -17.94 32.56
C GLY A 150 4.67 -17.39 31.15
N SER A 151 5.02 -18.17 30.11
CA SER A 151 5.02 -17.68 28.71
C SER A 151 3.74 -18.01 27.94
N PHE A 152 2.91 -18.93 28.49
CA PHE A 152 1.70 -19.47 27.85
C PHE A 152 1.91 -19.93 26.39
N GLY A 153 3.13 -20.41 26.07
CA GLY A 153 3.48 -20.88 24.73
C GLY A 153 3.57 -19.78 23.66
N ARG A 154 3.62 -18.51 24.07
CA ARG A 154 3.69 -17.36 23.16
C ARG A 154 5.12 -16.87 22.92
N PRO A 155 5.44 -16.33 21.73
CA PRO A 155 6.72 -15.72 21.44
C PRO A 155 7.07 -14.57 22.39
N GLN A 156 8.33 -14.44 22.78
CA GLN A 156 8.83 -13.41 23.68
C GLN A 156 10.14 -12.82 23.18
N ARG A 157 10.31 -11.51 23.36
CA ARG A 157 11.53 -10.79 23.01
C ARG A 157 12.41 -10.55 24.24
N TYR A 158 13.09 -11.61 24.66
CA TYR A 158 13.93 -11.63 25.85
C TYR A 158 15.35 -11.11 25.61
N ASP A 159 15.95 -11.47 24.48
CA ASP A 159 17.34 -11.11 24.17
C ASP A 159 17.38 -9.74 23.48
N ARG A 160 18.14 -8.82 24.06
CA ARG A 160 18.20 -7.43 23.59
C ARG A 160 19.63 -6.92 23.58
N ILE A 161 19.87 -5.97 22.68
CA ILE A 161 21.08 -5.15 22.66
C ILE A 161 20.61 -3.70 22.78
N LEU A 162 20.94 -3.07 23.90
CA LEU A 162 20.60 -1.69 24.21
C LEU A 162 21.84 -0.82 24.04
N VAL A 163 21.67 0.35 23.44
CA VAL A 163 22.74 1.34 23.23
C VAL A 163 22.28 2.71 23.68
N ASN A 164 23.16 3.52 24.25
CA ASN A 164 22.84 4.90 24.58
C ASN A 164 23.17 5.88 23.43
N ASP A 165 22.59 7.07 23.48
CA ASP A 165 22.76 8.10 22.45
C ASP A 165 24.17 8.73 22.38
N LYS A 166 25.03 8.41 23.37
CA LYS A 166 26.43 8.85 23.45
C LYS A 166 27.35 8.12 22.46
N MET A 167 26.86 7.08 21.77
CA MET A 167 27.62 6.39 20.72
C MET A 167 27.77 7.24 19.45
N ALA A 168 29.02 7.39 18.98
CA ALA A 168 29.33 7.90 17.64
C ALA A 168 28.85 6.95 16.52
N LEU A 169 28.72 5.66 16.84
CA LEU A 169 28.15 4.66 15.94
C LEU A 169 26.64 4.56 16.15
N ARG A 170 25.87 4.58 15.07
CA ARG A 170 24.41 4.39 15.12
C ARG A 170 24.04 2.95 14.72
N PRO A 171 22.99 2.36 15.33
CA PRO A 171 22.37 1.15 14.82
C PRO A 171 22.08 1.24 13.31
N TYR A 172 22.48 0.22 12.57
CA TYR A 172 22.27 0.17 11.12
C TYR A 172 21.51 -1.08 10.69
N ARG A 173 21.89 -2.26 11.18
CA ARG A 173 21.18 -3.52 10.87
C ARG A 173 21.12 -4.42 12.10
N CYS A 174 20.08 -5.24 12.14
CA CYS A 174 19.91 -6.28 13.13
C CYS A 174 19.46 -7.56 12.45
N ASN A 175 19.90 -8.71 12.94
CA ASN A 175 19.41 -10.02 12.50
C ASN A 175 19.49 -11.04 13.63
N HIS A 176 18.65 -12.07 13.54
CA HIS A 176 18.76 -13.27 14.37
C HIS A 176 19.80 -14.23 13.82
N PHE A 177 20.39 -15.04 14.70
CA PHE A 177 21.25 -16.17 14.36
C PHE A 177 20.90 -17.40 15.20
N GLY A 178 21.30 -18.58 14.73
CA GLY A 178 20.86 -19.85 15.33
C GLY A 178 19.49 -20.34 14.84
N LEU A 179 18.92 -19.68 13.82
CA LEU A 179 17.81 -20.19 13.03
C LEU A 179 18.34 -21.34 12.14
N GLY A 180 17.68 -22.51 12.15
CA GLY A 180 18.09 -23.63 11.32
C GLY A 180 17.93 -23.33 9.82
N ASP A 181 18.88 -23.76 8.98
CA ASP A 181 18.88 -23.50 7.53
C ASP A 181 17.85 -24.35 6.73
N GLY A 182 16.65 -24.59 7.29
CA GLY A 182 15.58 -25.38 6.66
C GLY A 182 15.88 -26.88 6.49
N ARG A 183 17.13 -27.32 6.62
CA ARG A 183 17.54 -28.73 6.67
C ARG A 183 17.59 -29.22 8.10
N ALA A 184 16.43 -29.55 8.66
CA ALA A 184 16.23 -30.42 9.83
C ALA A 184 17.34 -30.41 10.91
N LEU A 185 17.86 -29.23 11.28
CA LEU A 185 18.79 -29.08 12.38
C LEU A 185 17.96 -28.73 13.62
N ILE A 186 17.94 -29.67 14.56
CA ILE A 186 17.37 -29.49 15.90
C ILE A 186 17.92 -28.17 16.46
N SER A 187 17.02 -27.26 16.88
CA SER A 187 17.41 -26.02 17.56
C SER A 187 18.42 -26.35 18.66
N GLN A 188 19.59 -25.68 18.66
CA GLN A 188 20.64 -25.94 19.65
C GLN A 188 20.43 -25.17 20.97
N SER A 189 19.51 -24.21 20.96
CA SER A 189 19.12 -23.39 22.10
C SER A 189 17.61 -23.16 22.10
N GLY A 190 17.02 -22.94 23.27
CA GLY A 190 15.64 -22.45 23.40
C GLY A 190 15.47 -21.00 22.94
N HIS A 191 16.57 -20.28 22.74
CA HIS A 191 16.59 -18.90 22.24
C HIS A 191 17.35 -18.81 20.92
N TRP A 192 16.99 -17.83 20.10
CA TRP A 192 17.79 -17.36 18.97
C TRP A 192 18.61 -16.14 19.39
N GLY A 193 19.87 -16.12 18.99
CA GLY A 193 20.75 -15.01 19.30
C GLY A 193 20.45 -13.78 18.45
N VAL A 194 20.71 -12.60 19.00
CA VAL A 194 20.57 -11.31 18.28
C VAL A 194 21.95 -10.78 17.94
N ARG A 195 22.13 -10.31 16.70
CA ARG A 195 23.35 -9.63 16.26
C ARG A 195 23.01 -8.26 15.66
N GLY A 196 23.69 -7.23 16.15
CA GLY A 196 23.60 -5.87 15.64
C GLY A 196 24.84 -5.44 14.86
N LEU A 197 24.63 -4.63 13.81
CA LEU A 197 25.67 -3.91 13.10
C LEU A 197 25.50 -2.41 13.33
N LEU A 198 26.59 -1.78 13.74
CA LEU A 198 26.67 -0.36 14.05
C LEU A 198 27.52 0.34 12.98
N LYS A 199 27.17 1.57 12.60
CA LYS A 199 27.89 2.32 11.54
C LYS A 199 28.21 3.74 11.99
N CYS A 200 29.40 4.23 11.63
CA CYS A 200 29.78 5.64 11.81
C CYS A 200 28.93 6.52 10.90
N GLN A 201 28.35 7.57 11.47
CA GLN A 201 27.59 8.56 10.71
C GLN A 201 28.56 9.56 10.08
N THR A 202 28.78 9.48 8.76
CA THR A 202 29.73 10.35 8.04
C THR A 202 29.15 11.70 7.64
N GLN A 203 27.82 11.88 7.69
CA GLN A 203 27.16 13.17 7.50
C GLN A 203 25.91 13.23 8.37
N ALA A 204 25.72 14.35 9.07
CA ALA A 204 24.47 14.67 9.74
C ALA A 204 23.39 14.95 8.68
N ALA A 205 22.76 13.90 8.16
CA ALA A 205 21.43 14.04 7.59
C ALA A 205 20.46 14.25 8.76
N HIS A 206 20.48 15.46 9.31
CA HIS A 206 19.42 15.96 10.17
C HIS A 206 18.21 16.16 9.25
N VAL A 207 17.30 15.18 9.22
CA VAL A 207 15.93 15.46 8.78
C VAL A 207 15.17 15.81 10.05
N PRO A 208 14.49 16.96 10.12
CA PRO A 208 13.60 17.24 11.24
C PRO A 208 12.42 16.28 11.11
N HIS A 209 12.50 15.13 11.76
CA HIS A 209 11.34 14.30 12.04
C HIS A 209 10.61 14.89 13.24
N SER A 210 10.16 16.14 13.12
CA SER A 210 9.11 16.60 14.01
C SER A 210 7.81 16.07 13.43
N LEU A 211 7.31 14.97 13.99
CA LEU A 211 5.90 15.02 14.35
C LEU A 211 5.73 16.37 15.05
N SER A 212 4.66 17.10 14.78
CA SER A 212 4.04 17.90 15.83
C SER A 212 3.78 16.90 16.95
N ALA A 213 4.78 16.71 17.81
CA ALA A 213 4.76 15.69 18.83
C ALA A 213 3.47 15.97 19.58
N PRO A 214 2.61 14.96 19.81
CA PRO A 214 1.69 15.07 20.92
C PRO A 214 2.55 15.52 22.09
N GLN A 215 2.25 16.69 22.62
CA GLN A 215 2.84 17.21 23.81
C GLN A 215 2.59 16.13 24.88
N GLU A 216 3.60 15.27 25.07
CA GLU A 216 3.57 14.01 25.83
C GLU A 216 2.55 12.96 25.31
N LEU A 217 2.94 11.68 25.32
CA LEU A 217 1.98 10.55 25.38
C LEU A 217 1.18 10.54 26.71
N ALA A 218 1.03 11.69 27.36
CA ALA A 218 0.27 11.93 28.58
C ALA A 218 -1.22 12.11 28.28
N TYR A 219 -1.81 11.20 27.51
CA TYR A 219 -3.26 11.03 27.47
C TYR A 219 -3.68 9.72 28.14
N PRO A 220 -3.47 9.57 29.47
CA PRO A 220 -3.92 8.41 30.25
C PRO A 220 -5.45 8.30 30.38
N ARG A 221 -6.22 9.09 29.61
CA ARG A 221 -7.69 9.15 29.69
C ARG A 221 -8.42 8.28 28.67
N LEU A 222 -7.75 7.83 27.60
CA LEU A 222 -8.43 7.02 26.59
C LEU A 222 -8.75 5.63 27.15
N PRO A 223 -10.00 5.16 27.05
CA PRO A 223 -10.36 3.80 27.42
C PRO A 223 -9.61 2.78 26.54
N GLU A 224 -9.37 1.59 27.07
CA GLU A 224 -8.83 0.49 26.26
C GLU A 224 -9.73 0.19 25.06
N VAL A 225 -9.12 -0.20 23.94
CA VAL A 225 -9.86 -0.61 22.74
C VAL A 225 -10.67 -1.86 23.07
N PRO A 226 -12.00 -1.85 22.89
CA PRO A 226 -12.84 -3.00 23.15
C PRO A 226 -12.46 -4.23 22.32
N GLU A 227 -12.49 -5.41 22.94
CA GLU A 227 -12.17 -6.69 22.29
C GLU A 227 -13.08 -6.99 21.10
N TYR A 228 -14.33 -6.48 21.09
CA TYR A 228 -15.26 -6.73 19.99
C TYR A 228 -14.74 -6.18 18.66
N PHE A 229 -13.88 -5.15 18.64
CA PHE A 229 -13.30 -4.67 17.39
C PHE A 229 -12.50 -5.75 16.69
N SER A 230 -11.74 -6.53 17.46
CA SER A 230 -10.97 -7.65 16.93
C SER A 230 -11.89 -8.72 16.33
N GLN A 231 -13.05 -8.97 16.95
CA GLN A 231 -14.07 -9.93 16.47
C GLN A 231 -14.79 -9.45 15.20
N ILE A 232 -14.71 -8.16 14.87
CA ILE A 232 -15.21 -7.67 13.59
C ILE A 232 -14.33 -8.28 12.49
N TYR A 233 -13.04 -8.06 12.46
CA TYR A 233 -12.23 -8.54 11.32
C TYR A 233 -11.64 -9.94 11.50
N HIS A 234 -11.62 -10.49 12.72
CA HIS A 234 -11.22 -11.87 12.98
C HIS A 234 -12.43 -12.78 13.21
N ASP A 235 -12.36 -14.00 12.69
CA ASP A 235 -13.32 -15.06 12.98
C ASP A 235 -13.16 -15.68 14.38
N GLY A 236 -12.22 -15.16 15.19
CA GLY A 236 -11.86 -15.62 16.54
C GLY A 236 -11.20 -17.01 16.60
N THR A 237 -11.50 -17.88 15.64
CA THR A 237 -11.05 -19.29 15.59
C THR A 237 -9.79 -19.48 14.73
N GLY A 238 -9.47 -18.52 13.86
CA GLY A 238 -8.39 -18.63 12.88
C GLY A 238 -8.63 -19.71 11.83
N GLN A 239 -9.86 -20.22 11.68
CA GLN A 239 -10.18 -21.23 10.67
C GLN A 239 -10.16 -20.63 9.27
N ARG A 240 -10.65 -19.40 9.11
CA ARG A 240 -10.72 -18.71 7.81
C ARG A 240 -9.34 -18.44 7.24
N ILE A 241 -8.36 -18.01 8.05
CA ILE A 241 -6.99 -17.82 7.56
C ILE A 241 -6.38 -19.15 7.08
N LEU A 242 -6.66 -20.26 7.77
CA LEU A 242 -6.18 -21.58 7.34
C LEU A 242 -6.84 -22.01 6.02
N ILE A 243 -8.13 -21.72 5.83
CA ILE A 243 -8.85 -21.97 4.58
C ILE A 243 -8.25 -21.14 3.44
N LEU A 244 -8.03 -19.84 3.65
CA LEU A 244 -7.45 -18.95 2.65
C LEU A 244 -6.02 -19.35 2.27
N GLU A 245 -5.18 -19.70 3.25
CA GLU A 245 -3.84 -20.24 3.00
C GLU A 245 -3.89 -21.55 2.21
N HIS A 246 -4.83 -22.44 2.54
CA HIS A 246 -5.05 -23.64 1.76
C HIS A 246 -5.46 -23.31 0.31
N HIS A 247 -6.32 -22.31 0.08
CA HIS A 247 -6.69 -21.87 -1.27
C HIS A 247 -5.51 -21.27 -2.04
N VAL A 248 -4.62 -20.53 -1.37
CA VAL A 248 -3.35 -20.06 -1.96
C VAL A 248 -2.48 -21.25 -2.37
N GLU A 249 -2.38 -22.29 -1.55
CA GLU A 249 -1.65 -23.52 -1.91
C GLU A 249 -2.29 -24.28 -3.08
N LEU A 250 -3.63 -24.32 -3.17
CA LEU A 250 -4.33 -24.87 -4.33
C LEU A 250 -3.98 -24.09 -5.60
N LEU A 251 -3.93 -22.75 -5.53
CA LEU A 251 -3.54 -21.91 -6.66
C LEU A 251 -2.06 -22.13 -7.05
N ARG A 252 -1.16 -22.27 -6.07
CA ARG A 252 0.26 -22.62 -6.31
C ARG A 252 0.39 -23.95 -7.03
N ALA A 253 -0.29 -24.98 -6.54
CA ALA A 253 -0.28 -26.32 -7.12
C ALA A 253 -0.83 -26.31 -8.55
N ALA A 254 -1.95 -25.63 -8.77
CA ALA A 254 -2.56 -25.52 -10.09
C ALA A 254 -1.63 -24.83 -11.10
N LEU A 255 -0.95 -23.75 -10.72
CA LEU A 255 0.00 -23.06 -11.59
C LEU A 255 1.31 -23.84 -11.83
N GLY A 256 1.56 -24.91 -11.07
CA GLY A 256 2.82 -25.65 -11.11
C GLY A 256 3.98 -24.86 -10.52
N CYS A 257 3.71 -23.99 -9.54
CA CYS A 257 4.75 -23.26 -8.82
C CYS A 257 5.64 -24.24 -8.05
N GLN A 258 6.95 -24.16 -8.24
CA GLN A 258 7.89 -24.99 -7.49
C GLN A 258 8.15 -24.38 -6.11
N GLY A 259 8.38 -25.24 -5.11
CA GLY A 259 8.88 -24.78 -3.82
C GLY A 259 10.27 -24.16 -3.99
N VAL A 260 10.56 -23.11 -3.22
CA VAL A 260 11.82 -22.31 -3.28
C VAL A 260 13.10 -23.14 -3.04
N GLN A 261 12.98 -24.43 -2.70
CA GLN A 261 14.07 -25.31 -2.28
C GLN A 261 14.58 -26.26 -3.38
N HIS A 262 13.91 -26.39 -4.52
CA HIS A 262 14.34 -27.25 -5.63
C HIS A 262 14.57 -26.42 -6.90
N ILE A 263 15.68 -25.68 -6.95
CA ILE A 263 16.13 -25.05 -8.20
C ILE A 263 16.82 -26.14 -9.02
N MET A 264 16.03 -26.95 -9.72
CA MET A 264 16.52 -27.76 -10.84
C MET A 264 16.16 -27.06 -12.16
N VAL A 265 17.00 -27.29 -13.16
CA VAL A 265 16.98 -26.73 -14.53
C VAL A 265 15.76 -27.24 -15.31
N GLN A 266 14.54 -26.88 -14.89
CA GLN A 266 13.33 -27.08 -15.69
C GLN A 266 12.66 -25.72 -15.92
N ASP A 267 12.74 -25.27 -17.17
CA ASP A 267 12.01 -24.11 -17.69
C ASP A 267 10.58 -24.56 -18.02
N PRO A 268 9.50 -23.89 -17.58
CA PRO A 268 9.40 -22.58 -16.93
C PRO A 268 9.30 -22.62 -15.39
N MET A 269 9.82 -21.58 -14.71
CA MET A 269 9.82 -21.44 -13.25
C MET A 269 8.83 -20.35 -12.78
N PHE A 270 7.99 -20.69 -11.80
CA PHE A 270 7.00 -19.78 -11.21
C PHE A 270 7.04 -19.79 -9.67
N VAL A 271 6.94 -18.60 -9.06
CA VAL A 271 6.79 -18.42 -7.61
C VAL A 271 5.65 -17.46 -7.33
N LEU A 272 4.68 -17.90 -6.51
CA LEU A 272 3.46 -17.14 -6.19
C LEU A 272 3.51 -16.53 -4.79
N HIS A 273 3.29 -15.23 -4.71
CA HIS A 273 3.15 -14.48 -3.46
C HIS A 273 1.74 -13.95 -3.26
N PRO A 274 1.09 -14.22 -2.11
CA PRO A 274 0.03 -13.34 -1.66
C PRO A 274 0.58 -11.92 -1.44
N VAL A 275 -0.14 -10.91 -1.92
CA VAL A 275 0.19 -9.49 -1.80
C VAL A 275 -1.05 -8.70 -1.33
N GLY A 276 -0.97 -7.37 -1.30
CA GLY A 276 -2.09 -6.52 -0.91
C GLY A 276 -2.46 -6.69 0.57
N SER A 277 -3.75 -6.50 0.88
CA SER A 277 -4.28 -6.59 2.24
C SER A 277 -4.10 -7.99 2.84
N PHE A 278 -4.29 -9.05 2.03
CA PHE A 278 -4.04 -10.42 2.47
C PHE A 278 -2.56 -10.65 2.79
N GLY A 279 -1.66 -10.26 1.87
CA GLY A 279 -0.22 -10.41 2.07
C GLY A 279 0.36 -9.62 3.27
N LEU A 280 -0.25 -8.48 3.61
CA LEU A 280 0.15 -7.64 4.74
C LEU A 280 -0.55 -8.00 6.06
N GLY A 281 -1.61 -8.82 6.03
CA GLY A 281 -2.41 -9.18 7.21
C GLY A 281 -3.49 -8.16 7.59
N THR A 282 -3.81 -7.21 6.71
CA THR A 282 -4.83 -6.16 6.90
C THR A 282 -6.15 -6.47 6.18
N TRP A 283 -6.43 -7.76 5.94
CA TRP A 283 -7.62 -8.24 5.26
C TRP A 283 -8.80 -8.46 6.21
N ASP A 284 -10.00 -8.48 5.66
CA ASP A 284 -11.24 -8.84 6.34
C ASP A 284 -12.00 -9.90 5.51
N PRO A 285 -13.07 -10.54 6.04
CA PRO A 285 -13.84 -11.55 5.31
C PRO A 285 -14.39 -11.13 3.93
N SER A 286 -14.57 -9.83 3.68
CA SER A 286 -15.08 -9.32 2.40
C SER A 286 -13.98 -9.10 1.36
N SER A 287 -12.71 -9.13 1.78
CA SER A 287 -11.55 -8.81 0.95
C SER A 287 -11.25 -9.93 -0.04
N ASP A 288 -10.84 -9.53 -1.24
CA ASP A 288 -10.29 -10.44 -2.25
C ASP A 288 -8.83 -10.78 -1.92
N VAL A 289 -8.32 -11.89 -2.45
CA VAL A 289 -6.94 -12.32 -2.25
C VAL A 289 -6.09 -11.94 -3.46
N ASP A 290 -5.32 -10.86 -3.34
CA ASP A 290 -4.36 -10.46 -4.37
C ASP A 290 -3.12 -11.36 -4.36
N CYS A 291 -2.72 -11.82 -5.54
CA CYS A 291 -1.52 -12.63 -5.74
C CYS A 291 -0.63 -12.04 -6.85
N LEU A 292 0.68 -12.08 -6.64
CA LEU A 292 1.68 -11.80 -7.67
C LEU A 292 2.49 -13.06 -7.96
N CYS A 293 2.43 -13.52 -9.20
CA CYS A 293 3.26 -14.60 -9.71
C CYS A 293 4.52 -14.02 -10.38
N LEU A 294 5.70 -14.43 -9.90
CA LEU A 294 6.98 -14.14 -10.54
C LEU A 294 7.35 -15.30 -11.46
N GLY A 295 7.83 -14.97 -12.65
CA GLY A 295 8.34 -15.98 -13.59
C GLY A 295 9.53 -15.50 -14.41
N ASN A 296 10.07 -16.42 -15.21
CA ASN A 296 11.18 -16.20 -16.12
C ASN A 296 10.76 -16.22 -17.62
N VAL A 297 9.46 -16.31 -17.91
CA VAL A 297 8.89 -16.30 -19.27
C VAL A 297 8.08 -15.03 -19.55
N SER A 298 7.72 -14.75 -20.80
CA SER A 298 6.88 -13.59 -21.15
C SER A 298 5.46 -13.73 -20.56
N SER A 299 4.72 -12.61 -20.46
CA SER A 299 3.32 -12.62 -20.03
C SER A 299 2.46 -13.54 -20.89
N ALA A 300 2.64 -13.47 -22.22
CA ALA A 300 1.94 -14.31 -23.18
C ALA A 300 2.15 -15.81 -22.91
N THR A 301 3.42 -16.21 -22.74
CA THR A 301 3.75 -17.60 -22.40
C THR A 301 3.18 -18.01 -21.05
N PHE A 302 3.24 -17.13 -20.05
CA PHE A 302 2.64 -17.41 -18.74
C PHE A 302 1.14 -17.68 -18.86
N PHE A 303 0.37 -16.80 -19.52
CA PHE A 303 -1.07 -16.97 -19.62
C PHE A 303 -1.48 -18.16 -20.51
N ALA A 304 -0.70 -18.46 -21.55
CA ALA A 304 -0.89 -19.66 -22.37
C ALA A 304 -0.70 -20.96 -21.56
N LEU A 305 0.16 -20.95 -20.54
CA LEU A 305 0.37 -22.09 -19.64
C LEU A 305 -0.61 -22.11 -18.46
N ALA A 306 -0.88 -20.95 -17.85
CA ALA A 306 -1.69 -20.82 -16.65
C ALA A 306 -3.17 -21.12 -16.92
N MET A 307 -3.73 -20.63 -18.03
CA MET A 307 -5.16 -20.79 -18.32
C MET A 307 -5.57 -22.27 -18.45
N PRO A 308 -4.91 -23.12 -19.27
CA PRO A 308 -5.26 -24.54 -19.34
C PRO A 308 -5.04 -25.28 -18.02
N ARG A 309 -3.98 -24.93 -17.27
CA ARG A 309 -3.69 -25.53 -15.97
C ARG A 309 -4.78 -25.25 -14.94
N LEU A 310 -5.23 -24.00 -14.84
CA LEU A 310 -6.32 -23.59 -13.94
C LEU A 310 -7.65 -24.26 -14.33
N ARG A 311 -7.93 -24.36 -15.64
CA ARG A 311 -9.10 -25.11 -16.15
C ARG A 311 -9.08 -26.57 -15.72
N ASN A 312 -7.96 -27.25 -15.92
CA ASN A 312 -7.80 -28.66 -15.57
C ASN A 312 -7.92 -28.90 -14.06
N ALA A 313 -7.45 -27.96 -13.24
CA ALA A 313 -7.59 -28.00 -11.79
C ALA A 313 -9.03 -27.72 -11.31
N GLY A 314 -9.86 -27.05 -12.11
CA GLY A 314 -11.23 -26.67 -11.75
C GLY A 314 -12.11 -27.82 -11.29
N ALA A 315 -12.04 -28.98 -11.98
CA ALA A 315 -12.88 -30.14 -11.69
C ALA A 315 -12.62 -30.79 -10.32
N ILE A 316 -11.42 -30.63 -9.75
CA ILE A 316 -10.99 -31.32 -8.52
C ILE A 316 -10.84 -30.33 -7.35
N ASN A 317 -10.41 -29.10 -7.64
CA ASN A 317 -9.99 -28.14 -6.63
C ASN A 317 -11.00 -27.00 -6.40
N GLY A 318 -12.12 -26.97 -7.15
CA GLY A 318 -13.15 -25.93 -7.02
C GLY A 318 -12.68 -24.57 -7.53
N ILE A 319 -11.85 -24.57 -8.58
CA ILE A 319 -11.38 -23.37 -9.27
C ILE A 319 -12.36 -23.04 -10.40
N THR A 320 -12.99 -21.87 -10.33
CA THR A 320 -14.02 -21.37 -11.25
C THR A 320 -13.76 -19.90 -11.57
N GLY A 321 -14.66 -19.25 -12.34
CA GLY A 321 -14.64 -17.79 -12.49
C GLY A 321 -13.38 -17.21 -13.17
N LEU A 322 -12.77 -17.95 -14.09
CA LEU A 322 -11.51 -17.59 -14.74
C LEU A 322 -11.70 -16.45 -15.76
N ARG A 323 -11.28 -15.22 -15.42
CA ARG A 323 -11.48 -14.02 -16.26
C ARG A 323 -10.20 -13.20 -16.41
N ARG A 324 -9.85 -12.84 -17.66
CA ARG A 324 -8.80 -11.85 -17.92
C ARG A 324 -9.36 -10.43 -17.83
N VAL A 325 -8.61 -9.53 -17.19
CA VAL A 325 -8.99 -8.12 -17.00
C VAL A 325 -7.78 -7.25 -17.34
N LYS A 326 -7.97 -6.26 -18.22
CA LYS A 326 -6.96 -5.24 -18.50
C LYS A 326 -6.94 -4.22 -17.36
N THR A 327 -5.78 -3.99 -16.76
CA THR A 327 -5.56 -2.99 -15.70
C THR A 327 -4.51 -1.98 -16.14
N SER A 328 -4.39 -0.85 -15.42
CA SER A 328 -3.33 0.13 -15.65
C SER A 328 -1.91 -0.43 -15.46
N SER A 329 -1.78 -1.55 -14.73
CA SER A 329 -0.51 -2.25 -14.50
C SER A 329 -0.25 -3.42 -15.46
N GLY A 330 -1.14 -3.63 -16.45
CA GLY A 330 -1.14 -4.76 -17.38
C GLY A 330 -2.29 -5.74 -17.13
N THR A 331 -2.17 -6.96 -17.63
CA THR A 331 -3.22 -7.98 -17.54
C THR A 331 -3.25 -8.67 -16.18
N MET A 332 -4.46 -8.79 -15.61
CA MET A 332 -4.77 -9.52 -14.38
C MET A 332 -5.73 -10.67 -14.69
N LEU A 333 -5.62 -11.76 -13.94
CA LEU A 333 -6.52 -12.89 -14.00
C LEU A 333 -7.32 -12.98 -12.70
N GLU A 334 -8.64 -12.83 -12.80
CA GLU A 334 -9.55 -13.13 -11.71
C GLU A 334 -9.86 -14.62 -11.72
N VAL A 335 -9.82 -15.23 -10.53
CA VAL A 335 -10.05 -16.66 -10.31
C VAL A 335 -10.87 -16.80 -9.05
N ASP A 336 -11.96 -17.55 -9.09
CA ASP A 336 -12.73 -17.88 -7.88
C ASP A 336 -12.33 -19.28 -7.41
N ILE A 337 -12.00 -19.42 -6.12
CA ILE A 337 -11.64 -20.70 -5.49
C ILE A 337 -12.57 -20.90 -4.30
N LYS A 338 -13.56 -21.79 -4.45
CA LYS A 338 -14.58 -22.07 -3.42
C LYS A 338 -15.16 -20.78 -2.81
N ASP A 339 -15.73 -19.94 -3.67
CA ASP A 339 -16.39 -18.66 -3.33
C ASP A 339 -15.48 -17.56 -2.76
N VAL A 340 -14.15 -17.74 -2.86
CA VAL A 340 -13.17 -16.71 -2.55
C VAL A 340 -12.53 -16.23 -3.86
N ARG A 341 -12.57 -14.92 -4.09
CA ARG A 341 -11.98 -14.29 -5.26
C ARG A 341 -10.48 -14.07 -5.09
N PHE A 342 -9.73 -14.46 -6.10
CA PHE A 342 -8.30 -14.26 -6.24
C PHE A 342 -8.01 -13.36 -7.43
N ASN A 343 -7.15 -12.37 -7.21
CA ASN A 343 -6.68 -11.44 -8.23
C ASN A 343 -5.21 -11.77 -8.54
N LEU A 344 -4.98 -12.56 -9.59
CA LEU A 344 -3.66 -13.06 -9.98
C LEU A 344 -3.01 -12.13 -11.02
N ARG A 345 -1.89 -11.50 -10.64
CA ARG A 345 -1.04 -10.71 -11.54
C ARG A 345 0.23 -11.50 -11.86
N TYR A 346 0.81 -11.26 -13.04
CA TYR A 346 2.07 -11.85 -13.46
C TYR A 346 3.16 -10.80 -13.68
N CYS A 347 4.38 -11.12 -13.26
CA CYS A 347 5.56 -10.29 -13.49
C CYS A 347 6.76 -11.15 -13.93
N CYS A 348 7.23 -10.92 -15.15
CA CYS A 348 8.51 -11.48 -15.61
C CYS A 348 9.67 -10.72 -14.95
N ALA A 349 10.38 -11.36 -14.04
CA ALA A 349 11.45 -10.75 -13.25
C ALA A 349 12.55 -11.78 -12.92
N ARG A 350 13.15 -12.35 -13.96
CA ARG A 350 14.18 -13.40 -13.84
C ARG A 350 15.31 -13.07 -12.83
N PRO A 351 15.94 -11.87 -12.83
CA PRO A 351 17.00 -11.55 -11.86
C PRO A 351 16.55 -11.56 -10.40
N VAL A 352 15.27 -11.22 -10.14
CA VAL A 352 14.67 -11.26 -8.79
C VAL A 352 14.35 -12.70 -8.41
N LEU A 353 13.81 -13.48 -9.35
CA LEU A 353 13.44 -14.87 -9.16
C LEU A 353 14.65 -15.78 -8.87
N GLU A 354 15.77 -15.59 -9.58
CA GLU A 354 17.02 -16.34 -9.34
C GLU A 354 17.63 -16.09 -7.95
N ARG A 355 17.30 -14.96 -7.31
CA ARG A 355 17.80 -14.56 -5.98
C ARG A 355 16.69 -14.46 -4.94
N HIS A 356 15.59 -15.17 -5.16
CA HIS A 356 14.34 -15.01 -4.43
C HIS A 356 14.48 -15.02 -2.90
N GLN A 357 15.28 -15.93 -2.35
CA GLN A 357 15.46 -16.03 -0.89
C GLN A 357 16.22 -14.85 -0.28
N ASP A 358 17.18 -14.27 -1.00
CA ASP A 358 18.07 -13.23 -0.49
C ASP A 358 17.55 -11.82 -0.81
N ILE A 359 16.89 -11.65 -1.97
CA ILE A 359 16.50 -10.35 -2.51
C ILE A 359 15.48 -9.63 -1.61
N VAL A 360 14.68 -10.39 -0.85
CA VAL A 360 13.73 -9.88 0.15
C VAL A 360 14.40 -9.03 1.22
N HIS A 361 15.68 -9.26 1.53
CA HIS A 361 16.44 -8.55 2.56
C HIS A 361 17.42 -7.52 1.99
N ARG A 362 17.44 -7.32 0.67
CA ARG A 362 18.35 -6.38 0.02
C ARG A 362 17.79 -4.95 0.06
N PRO A 363 18.67 -3.94 0.10
CA PRO A 363 18.24 -2.55 0.05
C PRO A 363 17.59 -2.23 -1.31
N THR A 364 16.83 -1.15 -1.36
CA THR A 364 16.14 -0.70 -2.58
C THR A 364 17.09 -0.29 -3.70
N SER A 365 18.31 0.11 -3.32
CA SER A 365 19.42 0.43 -4.22
C SER A 365 20.16 -0.80 -4.77
N ASP A 366 19.65 -2.02 -4.53
CA ASP A 366 20.28 -3.22 -5.06
C ASP A 366 20.31 -3.17 -6.60
N PRO A 367 21.48 -3.42 -7.24
CA PRO A 367 21.62 -3.34 -8.70
C PRO A 367 20.63 -4.21 -9.47
N VAL A 368 20.13 -5.30 -8.86
CA VAL A 368 19.09 -6.15 -9.45
C VAL A 368 17.88 -5.33 -9.87
N PHE A 369 17.42 -4.39 -9.03
CA PHE A 369 16.26 -3.56 -9.37
C PHE A 369 16.57 -2.47 -10.39
N ALA A 370 17.79 -1.91 -10.38
CA ALA A 370 18.21 -0.89 -11.34
C ALA A 370 18.30 -1.43 -12.78
N SER A 371 18.49 -2.74 -12.94
CA SER A 371 18.56 -3.40 -14.25
C SER A 371 17.19 -3.71 -14.88
N LEU A 372 16.08 -3.56 -14.14
CA LEU A 372 14.76 -3.96 -14.61
C LEU A 372 14.03 -2.83 -15.37
N PRO A 373 13.24 -3.17 -16.41
CA PRO A 373 12.39 -2.19 -17.09
C PRO A 373 11.36 -1.54 -16.15
N VAL A 374 10.99 -0.29 -16.45
CA VAL A 374 10.00 0.48 -15.67
C VAL A 374 8.64 -0.26 -15.54
N PRO A 375 8.07 -0.89 -16.59
CA PRO A 375 6.83 -1.66 -16.46
C PRO A 375 6.96 -2.85 -15.49
N THR A 376 8.11 -3.54 -15.51
CA THR A 376 8.42 -4.61 -14.55
C THR A 376 8.50 -4.06 -13.12
N LEU A 377 9.11 -2.88 -12.93
CA LEU A 377 9.20 -2.24 -11.62
C LEU A 377 7.83 -1.82 -11.08
N ILE A 378 6.91 -1.36 -11.93
CA ILE A 378 5.52 -1.08 -11.54
C ILE A 378 4.84 -2.34 -11.01
N LYS A 379 4.93 -3.45 -11.74
CA LYS A 379 4.34 -4.74 -11.32
C LYS A 379 4.98 -5.28 -10.03
N LEU A 380 6.31 -5.12 -9.88
CA LEU A 380 7.05 -5.54 -8.68
C LEU A 380 6.82 -4.63 -7.46
N ALA A 381 6.36 -3.40 -7.64
CA ALA A 381 6.21 -2.44 -6.54
C ALA A 381 5.37 -3.01 -5.39
N LEU A 382 4.24 -3.67 -5.70
CA LEU A 382 3.36 -4.31 -4.71
C LEU A 382 4.11 -5.30 -3.80
N LEU A 383 4.96 -6.14 -4.39
CA LEU A 383 5.72 -7.16 -3.66
C LEU A 383 6.88 -6.54 -2.88
N ARG A 384 7.59 -5.58 -3.49
CA ARG A 384 8.71 -4.88 -2.86
C ARG A 384 8.27 -4.03 -1.66
N ASP A 385 7.15 -3.33 -1.80
CA ASP A 385 6.52 -2.57 -0.72
C ASP A 385 6.14 -3.50 0.43
N MET A 386 5.43 -4.60 0.14
CA MET A 386 5.04 -5.57 1.16
C MET A 386 6.25 -6.15 1.90
N TRP A 387 7.30 -6.58 1.19
CA TRP A 387 8.52 -7.09 1.82
C TRP A 387 9.21 -6.05 2.71
N TYR A 388 9.22 -4.79 2.29
CA TYR A 388 9.76 -3.70 3.11
C TYR A 388 8.90 -3.46 4.36
N LEU A 389 7.58 -3.46 4.22
CA LEU A 389 6.66 -3.23 5.31
C LEU A 389 6.77 -4.33 6.38
N GLN A 390 6.69 -5.60 5.98
CA GLN A 390 6.79 -6.74 6.89
C GLN A 390 8.09 -6.73 7.72
N ARG A 391 9.20 -6.25 7.14
CA ARG A 391 10.49 -6.16 7.85
C ARG A 391 10.70 -4.86 8.62
N SER A 392 9.87 -3.83 8.41
CA SER A 392 10.14 -2.49 8.96
C SER A 392 9.06 -1.92 9.88
N ILE A 393 7.84 -2.45 9.83
CA ILE A 393 6.79 -2.12 10.79
C ILE A 393 7.20 -2.66 12.17
N PRO A 394 7.25 -1.82 13.23
CA PRO A 394 7.75 -2.21 14.54
C PRO A 394 7.00 -3.39 15.17
N ASP A 395 5.68 -3.40 15.02
CA ASP A 395 4.77 -4.43 15.55
C ASP A 395 3.65 -4.65 14.54
N MET A 396 3.66 -5.82 13.88
CA MET A 396 2.69 -6.13 12.83
C MET A 396 1.28 -6.34 13.38
N ALA A 397 1.12 -6.91 14.57
CA ALA A 397 -0.20 -7.16 15.17
C ALA A 397 -0.90 -5.82 15.46
N GLN A 398 -0.19 -4.90 16.08
CA GLN A 398 -0.69 -3.56 16.37
C GLN A 398 -1.01 -2.78 15.11
N PHE A 399 -0.13 -2.83 14.11
CA PHE A 399 -0.37 -2.22 12.80
C PHE A 399 -1.63 -2.77 12.12
N CYS A 400 -1.81 -4.10 12.06
CA CYS A 400 -2.97 -4.70 11.42
C CYS A 400 -4.28 -4.31 12.11
N HIS A 401 -4.32 -4.38 13.45
CA HIS A 401 -5.49 -3.94 14.23
C HIS A 401 -5.80 -2.46 14.01
N ALA A 402 -4.78 -1.60 14.02
CA ALA A 402 -4.95 -0.17 13.80
C ALA A 402 -5.45 0.12 12.38
N HIS A 403 -4.87 -0.54 11.39
CA HIS A 403 -5.27 -0.42 9.99
C HIS A 403 -6.73 -0.82 9.79
N LEU A 404 -7.15 -1.98 10.31
CA LEU A 404 -8.51 -2.48 10.16
C LEU A 404 -9.53 -1.58 10.87
N LEU A 405 -9.17 -1.01 12.03
CA LEU A 405 -10.02 -0.02 12.72
C LEU A 405 -10.15 1.28 11.92
N ILE A 406 -9.05 1.81 11.38
CA ILE A 406 -9.08 3.03 10.54
C ILE A 406 -9.83 2.77 9.24
N ARG A 407 -9.67 1.61 8.62
CA ARG A 407 -10.44 1.18 7.44
C ARG A 407 -11.93 1.12 7.75
N LEU A 408 -12.32 0.49 8.86
CA LEU A 408 -13.72 0.45 9.29
C LEU A 408 -14.26 1.86 9.54
N TRP A 409 -13.49 2.73 10.20
CA TRP A 409 -13.86 4.13 10.39
C TRP A 409 -14.04 4.86 9.05
N ALA A 410 -13.14 4.67 8.08
CA ALA A 410 -13.26 5.28 6.78
C ALA A 410 -14.50 4.76 6.03
N GLN A 411 -14.81 3.47 6.12
CA GLN A 411 -16.03 2.88 5.54
C GLN A 411 -17.30 3.48 6.18
N GLU A 412 -17.35 3.53 7.52
CA GLU A 412 -18.45 4.11 8.30
C GLU A 412 -18.63 5.62 8.08
N ARG A 413 -17.60 6.33 7.62
CA ARG A 413 -17.70 7.76 7.28
C ARG A 413 -17.91 8.01 5.78
N GLY A 414 -17.99 6.96 4.96
CA GLY A 414 -18.10 7.10 3.51
C GLY A 414 -16.86 7.76 2.90
N LEU A 415 -15.67 7.36 3.36
CA LEU A 415 -14.35 7.83 2.94
C LEU A 415 -13.46 6.73 2.38
N TYR A 416 -14.02 5.54 2.16
CA TYR A 416 -13.27 4.38 1.67
C TYR A 416 -13.57 4.12 0.20
N SER A 417 -12.80 4.76 -0.68
CA SER A 417 -12.73 4.52 -2.13
C SER A 417 -11.65 5.41 -2.74
N SER A 418 -10.53 4.81 -3.16
CA SER A 418 -9.45 5.53 -3.83
C SER A 418 -9.89 6.10 -5.19
N ILE A 419 -10.80 5.42 -5.89
CA ILE A 419 -11.33 5.83 -7.20
C ILE A 419 -12.01 7.20 -7.11
N PHE A 420 -12.71 7.49 -6.01
CA PHE A 420 -13.37 8.79 -5.78
C PHE A 420 -12.46 9.81 -5.10
N GLY A 421 -11.15 9.54 -5.01
CA GLY A 421 -10.17 10.44 -4.42
C GLY A 421 -10.17 10.47 -2.89
N TYR A 422 -10.83 9.50 -2.23
CA TYR A 422 -10.81 9.32 -0.79
C TYR A 422 -9.67 8.37 -0.34
N LEU A 423 -9.78 7.81 0.86
CA LEU A 423 -8.80 6.86 1.39
C LEU A 423 -9.05 5.46 0.81
N GLY A 424 -7.98 4.70 0.64
CA GLY A 424 -7.97 3.26 0.38
C GLY A 424 -6.86 2.59 1.18
N ASP A 425 -6.69 1.27 0.99
CA ASP A 425 -5.71 0.47 1.76
C ASP A 425 -4.28 1.05 1.66
N SER A 426 -3.83 1.45 0.47
CA SER A 426 -2.49 2.02 0.28
C SER A 426 -2.31 3.34 1.04
N GLN A 427 -3.28 4.25 0.97
CA GLN A 427 -3.21 5.56 1.64
C GLN A 427 -3.21 5.38 3.17
N ILE A 428 -4.09 4.53 3.70
CA ILE A 428 -4.16 4.21 5.13
C ILE A 428 -2.85 3.56 5.60
N THR A 429 -2.34 2.59 4.85
CA THR A 429 -1.07 1.91 5.13
C THR A 429 0.08 2.90 5.25
N ILE A 430 0.28 3.77 4.25
CA ILE A 430 1.37 4.75 4.26
C ILE A 430 1.23 5.69 5.46
N MET A 431 0.04 6.27 5.64
CA MET A 431 -0.22 7.21 6.74
C MET A 431 0.02 6.58 8.12
N LEU A 432 -0.37 5.32 8.29
CA LEU A 432 -0.24 4.60 9.56
C LEU A 432 1.19 4.14 9.82
N VAL A 433 1.93 3.68 8.81
CA VAL A 433 3.34 3.27 8.95
C VAL A 433 4.19 4.43 9.45
N VAL A 434 3.96 5.64 8.95
CA VAL A 434 4.61 6.87 9.44
C VAL A 434 4.41 7.04 10.94
N VAL A 435 3.16 6.93 11.41
CA VAL A 435 2.81 7.04 12.83
C VAL A 435 3.47 5.93 13.66
N CYS A 436 3.33 4.67 13.24
CA CYS A 436 3.91 3.53 13.97
C CYS A 436 5.42 3.65 14.12
N LYS A 437 6.14 4.05 13.06
CA LYS A 437 7.60 4.17 13.11
C LYS A 437 8.08 5.36 13.93
N LEU A 438 7.40 6.51 13.82
CA LEU A 438 7.75 7.69 14.62
C LEU A 438 7.46 7.47 16.11
N LEU A 439 6.36 6.77 16.44
CA LEU A 439 6.10 6.34 17.81
C LEU A 439 7.16 5.37 18.32
N ALA A 440 7.56 4.40 17.49
CA ALA A 440 8.61 3.44 17.85
C ALA A 440 9.98 4.09 18.06
N ASP A 441 10.35 5.08 17.24
CA ASP A 441 11.58 5.86 17.40
C ASP A 441 11.56 6.69 18.69
N SER A 442 10.41 7.33 18.97
CA SER A 442 10.28 8.27 20.08
C SER A 442 10.04 7.60 21.42
N TYR A 443 9.31 6.48 21.46
CA TYR A 443 8.78 5.90 22.70
C TYR A 443 8.98 4.37 22.81
N GLY A 444 9.49 3.72 21.76
CA GLY A 444 9.60 2.26 21.72
C GLY A 444 8.24 1.60 21.48
N GLN A 445 7.96 0.49 22.17
CA GLN A 445 6.67 -0.19 22.01
C GLN A 445 5.53 0.65 22.60
N VAL A 446 4.47 0.84 21.82
CA VAL A 446 3.26 1.59 22.15
C VAL A 446 2.03 0.74 21.84
N GLY A 447 0.95 0.95 22.61
CA GLY A 447 -0.29 0.21 22.46
C GLY A 447 -1.18 0.71 21.31
N LEU A 448 -2.24 -0.06 21.04
CA LEU A 448 -3.19 0.20 19.95
C LEU A 448 -3.85 1.58 20.05
N LYS A 449 -4.31 1.93 21.25
CA LYS A 449 -5.02 3.19 21.50
C LYS A 449 -4.12 4.40 21.27
N GLU A 450 -2.84 4.32 21.65
CA GLU A 450 -1.86 5.38 21.40
C GLU A 450 -1.60 5.56 19.90
N ILE A 451 -1.52 4.46 19.14
CA ILE A 451 -1.36 4.50 17.68
C ILE A 451 -2.57 5.18 17.02
N ILE A 452 -3.79 4.75 17.35
CA ILE A 452 -5.02 5.30 16.77
C ILE A 452 -5.18 6.79 17.12
N PHE A 453 -4.97 7.16 18.38
CA PHE A 453 -5.04 8.55 18.80
C PHE A 453 -4.01 9.41 18.08
N THR A 454 -2.76 8.95 18.01
CA THR A 454 -1.68 9.68 17.33
C THR A 454 -1.99 9.84 15.84
N PHE A 455 -2.58 8.84 15.19
CA PHE A 455 -3.01 8.93 13.80
C PHE A 455 -3.98 10.09 13.58
N PHE A 456 -5.10 10.12 14.31
CA PHE A 456 -6.10 11.17 14.14
C PHE A 456 -5.58 12.53 14.58
N ASN A 457 -4.85 12.61 15.69
CA ASN A 457 -4.28 13.87 16.19
C ASN A 457 -3.22 14.44 15.24
N HIS A 458 -2.33 13.61 14.70
CA HIS A 458 -1.31 14.06 13.76
C HIS A 458 -1.95 14.60 12.47
N TYR A 459 -2.82 13.81 11.83
CA TYR A 459 -3.39 14.20 10.54
C TYR A 459 -4.49 15.26 10.64
N ALA A 460 -5.12 15.45 11.80
CA ALA A 460 -6.02 16.59 12.03
C ALA A 460 -5.29 17.94 11.94
N ASN A 461 -4.01 17.95 12.37
CA ASN A 461 -3.13 19.11 12.42
C ASN A 461 -2.17 19.22 11.21
N PHE A 462 -2.15 18.23 10.33
CA PHE A 462 -1.29 18.17 9.14
C PHE A 462 -1.82 19.08 8.02
N ASP A 463 -0.95 19.90 7.40
CA ASP A 463 -1.33 20.75 6.26
C ASP A 463 -1.19 19.97 4.94
N PHE A 464 -2.17 19.11 4.65
CA PHE A 464 -2.23 18.30 3.41
C PHE A 464 -2.12 19.13 2.11
N ARG A 465 -2.38 20.44 2.15
CA ARG A 465 -2.28 21.33 0.98
C ARG A 465 -0.87 21.81 0.68
N LYS A 466 0.06 21.68 1.64
CA LYS A 466 1.45 22.11 1.49
C LYS A 466 2.44 21.00 1.72
N GLU A 467 2.13 20.13 2.68
CA GLU A 467 3.00 19.05 3.10
C GLU A 467 2.70 17.74 2.37
N VAL A 468 3.64 16.81 2.47
CA VAL A 468 3.60 15.51 1.79
C VAL A 468 3.75 14.43 2.85
N VAL A 469 2.88 13.43 2.83
CA VAL A 469 2.98 12.26 3.71
C VAL A 469 3.93 11.26 3.06
N TYR A 470 4.98 10.86 3.76
CA TYR A 470 5.94 9.85 3.29
C TYR A 470 6.62 9.17 4.48
N ASP A 471 7.13 7.95 4.29
CA ASP A 471 7.93 7.25 5.31
C ASP A 471 9.34 7.88 5.41
N PRO A 472 9.65 8.61 6.51
CA PRO A 472 10.94 9.27 6.66
C PRO A 472 12.12 8.30 6.80
N PHE A 473 11.86 7.08 7.26
CA PHE A 473 12.88 6.08 7.49
C PHE A 473 13.28 5.37 6.19
N PHE A 474 12.39 5.38 5.20
CA PHE A 474 12.66 4.93 3.84
C PHE A 474 13.30 6.03 2.98
N HIS A 475 12.63 7.19 2.89
CA HIS A 475 13.00 8.29 2.00
C HIS A 475 14.01 9.22 2.67
N LYS A 476 15.28 8.80 2.70
CA LYS A 476 16.37 9.60 3.29
C LYS A 476 16.65 10.91 2.53
N SER A 477 16.37 10.92 1.24
CA SER A 477 16.41 12.09 0.38
C SER A 477 15.24 11.98 -0.59
N LEU A 478 14.19 12.76 -0.32
CA LEU A 478 12.97 12.72 -1.12
C LEU A 478 13.09 13.70 -2.29
N ALA A 479 13.25 13.17 -3.50
CA ALA A 479 13.20 13.94 -4.74
C ALA A 479 11.78 13.89 -5.32
N TYR A 480 10.84 14.57 -4.67
CA TYR A 480 9.44 14.65 -5.12
C TYR A 480 9.01 16.10 -5.31
N HIS A 481 8.39 16.40 -6.45
CA HIS A 481 7.85 17.72 -6.76
C HIS A 481 6.33 17.64 -6.91
N ARG A 482 5.61 18.21 -5.93
CA ARG A 482 4.15 18.32 -5.95
C ARG A 482 3.70 19.15 -7.14
N THR A 483 2.69 18.65 -7.87
CA THR A 483 2.03 19.42 -8.92
C THR A 483 0.81 20.17 -8.39
N SER A 484 0.41 21.24 -9.06
CA SER A 484 -0.77 22.04 -8.65
C SER A 484 -2.11 21.30 -8.76
N ARG A 485 -2.11 20.11 -9.40
CA ARG A 485 -3.31 19.27 -9.54
C ARG A 485 -3.51 18.31 -8.38
N GLU A 486 -2.48 18.10 -7.56
CA GLU A 486 -2.51 17.12 -6.47
C GLU A 486 -3.05 17.77 -5.21
N ALA A 487 -4.28 17.42 -4.83
CA ALA A 487 -4.91 17.94 -3.62
C ALA A 487 -4.29 17.36 -2.34
N ILE A 488 -3.91 16.08 -2.38
CA ILE A 488 -3.23 15.36 -1.30
C ILE A 488 -2.03 14.61 -1.92
N CYS A 489 -0.90 14.59 -1.21
CA CYS A 489 0.29 13.83 -1.60
C CYS A 489 0.61 12.81 -0.51
N ILE A 490 0.34 11.53 -0.80
CA ILE A 490 0.65 10.40 0.09
C ILE A 490 1.56 9.46 -0.70
N LEU A 491 2.83 9.43 -0.35
CA LEU A 491 3.87 8.77 -1.13
C LEU A 491 4.16 7.35 -0.62
N GLY A 492 4.07 6.38 -1.52
CA GLY A 492 4.55 5.02 -1.32
C GLY A 492 6.08 4.94 -1.27
N TRP A 493 6.61 3.72 -1.34
CA TRP A 493 8.04 3.46 -1.13
C TRP A 493 8.79 3.34 -2.46
N HIS A 494 8.46 2.36 -3.28
CA HIS A 494 9.22 2.09 -4.50
C HIS A 494 8.69 2.85 -5.73
N ALA A 495 9.59 3.57 -6.40
CA ALA A 495 9.35 4.21 -7.71
C ALA A 495 8.96 3.16 -8.79
N PRO A 496 8.26 3.55 -9.88
CA PRO A 496 8.10 4.91 -10.41
C PRO A 496 6.86 5.69 -9.96
N SER A 497 5.78 5.03 -9.55
CA SER A 497 4.55 5.73 -9.10
C SER A 497 4.58 5.89 -7.59
N LEU A 498 4.87 7.11 -7.11
CA LEU A 498 4.97 7.38 -5.68
C LEU A 498 3.65 7.86 -5.07
N ASN A 499 2.96 8.82 -5.68
CA ASN A 499 1.76 9.39 -5.07
C ASN A 499 0.56 8.43 -5.22
N CYS A 500 0.22 7.75 -4.13
CA CYS A 500 -0.95 6.87 -4.07
C CYS A 500 -2.26 7.65 -4.03
N ALA A 501 -2.27 8.95 -3.76
CA ALA A 501 -3.47 9.79 -3.68
C ALA A 501 -3.68 10.67 -4.93
N ALA A 502 -3.14 10.27 -6.09
CA ALA A 502 -3.19 11.05 -7.33
C ALA A 502 -4.62 11.35 -7.82
N ASP A 503 -5.58 10.47 -7.53
CA ASP A 503 -7.00 10.65 -7.89
C ASP A 503 -7.76 11.61 -6.95
N SER A 504 -7.11 12.09 -5.88
CA SER A 504 -7.73 13.03 -4.94
C SER A 504 -7.86 14.43 -5.54
N ASN A 505 -9.09 14.95 -5.52
CA ASN A 505 -9.41 16.34 -5.86
C ASN A 505 -9.64 17.18 -4.59
N ASP A 506 -9.75 18.51 -4.75
CA ASP A 506 -9.91 19.43 -3.62
C ASP A 506 -11.15 19.12 -2.78
N SER A 507 -12.26 18.74 -3.42
CA SER A 507 -13.48 18.37 -2.72
C SER A 507 -13.25 17.10 -1.89
N ALA A 508 -12.75 16.02 -2.48
CA ALA A 508 -12.47 14.78 -1.76
C ALA A 508 -11.49 14.99 -0.60
N ALA A 509 -10.43 15.76 -0.83
CA ALA A 509 -9.44 16.13 0.18
C ALA A 509 -10.05 16.88 1.37
N ASN A 510 -10.90 17.87 1.11
CA ASN A 510 -11.57 18.64 2.18
C ASN A 510 -12.48 17.75 3.05
N VAL A 511 -13.16 16.76 2.44
CA VAL A 511 -13.98 15.80 3.18
C VAL A 511 -13.09 14.93 4.09
N VAL A 512 -12.01 14.35 3.55
CA VAL A 512 -11.07 13.53 4.33
C VAL A 512 -10.50 14.32 5.51
N ILE A 513 -9.99 15.53 5.27
CA ILE A 513 -9.42 16.40 6.31
C ILE A 513 -10.46 16.74 7.38
N ARG A 514 -11.69 17.07 6.98
CA ARG A 514 -12.77 17.40 7.93
C ARG A 514 -13.08 16.20 8.82
N GLU A 515 -13.29 15.01 8.25
CA GLU A 515 -13.67 13.84 9.04
C GLU A 515 -12.53 13.37 9.97
N ILE A 516 -11.27 13.48 9.55
CA ILE A 516 -10.11 13.24 10.45
C ILE A 516 -10.12 14.22 11.63
N ARG A 517 -10.40 15.51 11.38
CA ARG A 517 -10.52 16.52 12.45
C ARG A 517 -11.68 16.23 13.40
N GLU A 518 -12.84 15.84 12.86
CA GLU A 518 -14.00 15.45 13.68
C GLU A 518 -13.70 14.22 14.55
N ALA A 519 -13.00 13.23 14.01
CA ALA A 519 -12.55 12.07 14.80
C ALA A 519 -11.60 12.49 15.92
N ASN A 520 -10.64 13.39 15.64
CA ASN A 520 -9.74 13.91 16.65
C ASN A 520 -10.48 14.68 17.75
N ILE A 521 -11.44 15.56 17.39
CA ILE A 521 -12.27 16.30 18.34
C ILE A 521 -13.06 15.34 19.24
N GLN A 522 -13.64 14.29 18.66
CA GLN A 522 -14.34 13.26 19.44
C GLN A 522 -13.40 12.56 20.43
N MET A 523 -12.19 12.16 20.00
CA MET A 523 -11.21 11.49 20.86
C MET A 523 -10.67 12.37 21.99
N LEU A 524 -10.62 13.69 21.77
CA LEU A 524 -10.22 14.66 22.79
C LEU A 524 -11.32 14.99 23.80
N SER A 525 -12.57 14.55 23.57
CA SER A 525 -13.67 14.75 24.49
C SER A 525 -13.51 13.91 25.76
N ASP A 526 -13.76 14.51 26.94
CA ASP A 526 -13.75 13.78 28.22
C ASP A 526 -14.83 12.68 28.30
N SER A 527 -15.86 12.75 27.46
CA SER A 527 -16.94 11.76 27.33
C SER A 527 -16.72 10.73 26.21
N PHE A 528 -15.50 10.67 25.66
CA PHE A 528 -15.20 9.79 24.54
C PHE A 528 -15.48 8.31 24.86
N THR A 529 -16.13 7.64 23.92
CA THR A 529 -16.26 6.18 23.92
C THR A 529 -15.88 5.65 22.54
N TRP A 530 -15.31 4.46 22.47
CA TRP A 530 -15.03 3.86 21.17
C TRP A 530 -16.29 3.67 20.31
N ALA A 531 -17.44 3.45 20.95
CA ALA A 531 -18.74 3.37 20.30
C ALA A 531 -19.16 4.69 19.60
N SER A 532 -18.69 5.85 20.07
CA SER A 532 -18.97 7.13 19.41
C SER A 532 -18.16 7.32 18.12
N LEU A 533 -16.93 6.77 18.08
CA LEU A 533 -16.09 6.78 16.88
C LEU A 533 -16.59 5.74 15.87
N LEU A 534 -16.86 4.54 16.38
CA LEU A 534 -17.27 3.34 15.65
C LEU A 534 -18.28 2.55 16.50
N PRO A 535 -19.58 2.61 16.18
CA PRO A 535 -20.58 1.90 16.98
C PRO A 535 -20.37 0.37 16.92
N PRO A 536 -20.68 -0.35 18.01
CA PRO A 536 -20.62 -1.81 17.99
C PRO A 536 -21.62 -2.37 16.98
N PRO A 537 -21.34 -3.54 16.39
CA PRO A 537 -22.28 -4.21 15.51
C PRO A 537 -23.57 -4.54 16.29
N SER A 538 -24.72 -4.10 15.76
CA SER A 538 -26.03 -4.29 16.38
C SER A 538 -26.53 -5.74 16.22
N GLY A 539 -26.29 -6.62 17.21
CA GLY A 539 -26.95 -7.93 17.36
C GLY A 539 -26.59 -9.02 16.33
N GLU A 540 -26.97 -10.28 16.63
CA GLU A 540 -26.67 -11.49 15.85
C GLU A 540 -27.10 -11.37 14.38
N LEU A 541 -26.17 -11.01 13.49
CA LEU A 541 -26.40 -10.98 12.05
C LEU A 541 -25.25 -11.73 11.36
N SER A 542 -25.64 -12.69 10.52
CA SER A 542 -24.78 -13.55 9.71
C SER A 542 -23.65 -12.76 9.02
N GLN A 543 -22.47 -13.39 8.94
CA GLN A 543 -21.22 -12.88 8.34
C GLN A 543 -21.35 -12.30 6.91
N THR A 544 -22.49 -12.51 6.24
CA THR A 544 -22.85 -11.98 4.92
C THR A 544 -23.58 -10.63 4.97
N GLN A 545 -23.96 -10.11 6.14
CA GLN A 545 -24.79 -8.90 6.27
C GLN A 545 -24.16 -7.82 7.18
N ARG A 546 -22.86 -7.54 7.04
CA ARG A 546 -22.29 -6.32 7.64
C ARG A 546 -22.61 -5.09 6.81
N VAL A 547 -23.88 -4.69 6.88
CA VAL A 547 -24.33 -3.38 6.44
C VAL A 547 -24.39 -2.46 7.66
N ALA A 548 -23.23 -2.09 8.20
CA ALA A 548 -23.10 -0.95 9.13
C ALA A 548 -23.31 0.41 8.42
N VAL A 549 -23.64 0.36 7.13
CA VAL A 549 -23.85 1.50 6.23
C VAL A 549 -25.16 2.27 6.50
N ALA A 550 -26.16 1.68 7.17
CA ALA A 550 -27.46 2.34 7.34
C ALA A 550 -27.39 3.65 8.18
N PRO A 551 -26.73 3.71 9.36
CA PRO A 551 -26.60 4.95 10.13
C PRO A 551 -25.72 5.99 9.43
N ALA A 552 -24.62 5.55 8.82
CA ALA A 552 -23.66 6.39 8.13
C ALA A 552 -24.24 7.05 6.88
N LEU A 553 -24.90 6.26 6.02
CA LEU A 553 -25.63 6.76 4.86
C LEU A 553 -26.74 7.71 5.30
N LYS A 554 -27.48 7.38 6.37
CA LYS A 554 -28.51 8.27 6.92
C LYS A 554 -27.91 9.61 7.38
N ALA A 555 -26.77 9.60 8.06
CA ALA A 555 -26.06 10.82 8.44
C ALA A 555 -25.61 11.64 7.22
N PHE A 556 -25.06 10.98 6.20
CA PHE A 556 -24.71 11.62 4.93
C PHE A 556 -25.93 12.25 4.25
N MET A 557 -27.04 11.52 4.15
CA MET A 557 -28.30 12.01 3.57
C MET A 557 -28.86 13.20 4.36
N ASN A 558 -28.67 13.22 5.69
CA ASN A 558 -29.08 14.33 6.54
C ASN A 558 -28.14 15.55 6.47
N SER A 559 -26.90 15.36 6.07
CA SER A 559 -25.90 16.44 5.99
C SER A 559 -26.01 17.33 4.74
N HIS A 560 -26.83 16.95 3.75
CA HIS A 560 -27.03 17.74 2.52
C HIS A 560 -28.51 17.96 2.23
N LYS A 561 -28.85 19.13 1.66
CA LYS A 561 -30.23 19.48 1.28
C LYS A 561 -30.57 19.10 -0.16
N SER A 562 -29.54 19.00 -1.01
CA SER A 562 -29.65 18.73 -2.44
C SER A 562 -28.64 17.66 -2.85
N PHE A 563 -29.05 16.81 -3.79
CA PHE A 563 -28.29 15.67 -4.23
C PHE A 563 -28.37 15.51 -5.75
N ILE A 564 -27.32 15.00 -6.36
CA ILE A 564 -27.37 14.38 -7.68
C ILE A 564 -27.58 12.90 -7.43
N ARG A 565 -28.70 12.36 -7.94
CA ARG A 565 -28.97 10.92 -8.00
C ARG A 565 -28.60 10.43 -9.39
N ILE A 566 -27.75 9.42 -9.46
CA ILE A 566 -27.33 8.79 -10.71
C ILE A 566 -27.87 7.37 -10.68
N ASP A 567 -28.83 7.09 -11.54
CA ASP A 567 -29.47 5.78 -11.67
C ASP A 567 -28.90 5.06 -12.88
N MET A 568 -28.53 3.80 -12.67
CA MET A 568 -28.09 2.85 -13.68
C MET A 568 -28.99 1.63 -13.63
N ARG A 569 -29.48 1.21 -14.78
CA ARG A 569 -30.21 -0.03 -14.96
C ARG A 569 -29.59 -0.88 -16.05
N HIS A 570 -29.59 -2.19 -15.85
CA HIS A 570 -29.15 -3.16 -16.84
C HIS A 570 -30.05 -4.39 -16.81
N TRP A 571 -30.68 -4.69 -17.94
CA TRP A 571 -31.58 -5.85 -18.16
C TRP A 571 -31.05 -6.74 -19.29
N GLY A 572 -29.76 -6.63 -19.61
CA GLY A 572 -29.12 -7.53 -20.58
C GLY A 572 -28.99 -8.94 -20.03
N SER A 573 -29.05 -9.93 -20.92
CA SER A 573 -28.87 -11.35 -20.56
C SER A 573 -27.48 -11.70 -20.01
N SER A 574 -26.51 -10.79 -20.12
CA SER A 574 -25.16 -10.95 -19.59
C SER A 574 -24.95 -10.06 -18.38
N ALA A 575 -25.04 -10.65 -17.19
CA ALA A 575 -24.74 -9.96 -15.94
C ALA A 575 -23.28 -9.47 -15.85
N ILE A 576 -22.36 -10.11 -16.58
CA ILE A 576 -20.96 -9.66 -16.75
C ILE A 576 -20.90 -8.35 -17.52
N ALA A 577 -21.70 -8.19 -18.58
CA ALA A 577 -21.77 -6.93 -19.33
C ALA A 577 -22.30 -5.80 -18.44
N GLY A 578 -23.31 -6.06 -17.59
CA GLY A 578 -23.78 -5.12 -16.58
C GLY A 578 -22.68 -4.71 -15.59
N CYS A 579 -21.89 -5.66 -15.10
CA CYS A 579 -20.73 -5.36 -14.23
C CYS A 579 -19.68 -4.48 -14.91
N ARG A 580 -19.36 -4.75 -16.19
CA ARG A 580 -18.39 -3.95 -16.96
C ARG A 580 -18.88 -2.53 -17.19
N PHE A 581 -20.15 -2.37 -17.55
CA PHE A 581 -20.77 -1.07 -17.71
C PHE A 581 -20.72 -0.27 -16.39
N MET A 582 -20.93 -0.93 -15.26
CA MET A 582 -20.82 -0.32 -13.93
C MET A 582 -19.40 0.13 -13.58
N GLU A 583 -18.40 -0.74 -13.74
CA GLU A 583 -16.98 -0.43 -13.48
C GLU A 583 -16.50 0.74 -14.37
N TRP A 584 -16.91 0.73 -15.64
CA TRP A 584 -16.65 1.83 -16.56
C TRP A 584 -17.37 3.12 -16.13
N LEU A 585 -18.64 3.05 -15.71
CA LEU A 585 -19.40 4.20 -15.22
C LEU A 585 -18.72 4.85 -14.02
N GLU A 586 -18.23 4.06 -13.05
CA GLU A 586 -17.48 4.56 -11.88
C GLU A 586 -16.27 5.41 -12.30
N SER A 587 -15.52 4.97 -13.32
CA SER A 587 -14.40 5.76 -13.87
C SER A 587 -14.85 7.11 -14.47
N ARG A 588 -16.06 7.17 -15.02
CA ARG A 588 -16.66 8.40 -15.58
C ARG A 588 -17.23 9.31 -14.51
N LEU A 589 -17.69 8.78 -13.37
CA LEU A 589 -18.15 9.59 -12.23
C LEU A 589 -17.04 10.51 -11.71
N VAL A 590 -15.79 10.08 -11.74
CA VAL A 590 -14.62 10.92 -11.40
C VAL A 590 -14.56 12.15 -12.31
N THR A 591 -14.81 11.98 -13.61
CA THR A 591 -14.85 13.11 -14.57
C THR A 591 -16.02 14.05 -14.31
N LEU A 592 -17.17 13.52 -13.87
CA LEU A 592 -18.32 14.33 -13.47
C LEU A 592 -17.99 15.20 -12.24
N LEU A 593 -17.37 14.61 -11.22
CA LEU A 593 -16.96 15.35 -10.02
C LEU A 593 -15.94 16.45 -10.36
N ALA A 594 -14.96 16.14 -11.22
CA ALA A 594 -14.00 17.12 -11.71
C ALA A 594 -14.66 18.24 -12.54
N ASP A 595 -15.69 17.92 -13.34
CA ASP A 595 -16.47 18.91 -14.09
C ASP A 595 -17.24 19.85 -13.16
N LEU A 596 -17.84 19.32 -12.09
CA LEU A 596 -18.55 20.09 -11.08
C LEU A 596 -17.61 21.08 -10.36
N ASP A 597 -16.46 20.59 -9.87
CA ASP A 597 -15.47 21.41 -9.16
C ASP A 597 -14.89 22.53 -10.05
N LYS A 598 -14.64 22.25 -11.33
CA LYS A 598 -14.05 23.21 -12.28
C LYS A 598 -15.02 24.29 -12.74
N ARG A 599 -16.27 23.90 -13.04
CA ARG A 599 -17.24 24.79 -13.70
C ARG A 599 -18.12 25.55 -12.72
N ILE A 600 -18.27 25.07 -11.49
CA ILE A 600 -19.14 25.68 -10.50
C ILE A 600 -18.35 26.03 -9.25
N HIS A 601 -17.90 27.27 -9.19
CA HIS A 601 -17.22 27.79 -8.01
C HIS A 601 -18.21 27.97 -6.84
N GLY A 602 -17.83 27.49 -5.65
CA GLY A 602 -18.62 27.66 -4.43
C GLY A 602 -19.64 26.58 -4.14
N ILE A 603 -19.68 25.50 -4.94
CA ILE A 603 -20.41 24.26 -4.60
C ILE A 603 -19.39 23.17 -4.33
N HIS A 604 -19.64 22.39 -3.28
CA HIS A 604 -18.85 21.25 -2.90
C HIS A 604 -19.66 19.97 -3.13
N ALA A 605 -19.11 19.08 -3.96
CA ALA A 605 -19.72 17.80 -4.30
C ALA A 605 -19.07 16.67 -3.49
N ARG A 606 -19.88 15.94 -2.71
CA ARG A 606 -19.45 14.75 -1.95
C ARG A 606 -20.19 13.52 -2.45
N ILE A 607 -19.48 12.60 -3.09
CA ILE A 607 -20.04 11.32 -3.52
C ILE A 607 -20.08 10.33 -2.34
N TRP A 608 -21.17 9.57 -2.22
CA TRP A 608 -21.21 8.40 -1.35
C TRP A 608 -20.49 7.24 -2.06
N PRO A 609 -19.42 6.66 -1.49
CA PRO A 609 -18.55 5.77 -2.23
C PRO A 609 -19.14 4.38 -2.49
N GLN A 610 -20.13 3.94 -1.69
CA GLN A 610 -20.71 2.62 -1.84
C GLN A 610 -21.91 2.62 -2.80
N ARG A 611 -22.05 1.51 -3.51
CA ARG A 611 -23.18 1.23 -4.41
C ARG A 611 -24.47 1.04 -3.60
N LEU A 612 -25.55 1.63 -4.10
CA LEU A 612 -26.87 1.51 -3.48
C LEU A 612 -27.82 0.83 -4.45
N ILE A 613 -28.70 -0.05 -3.95
CA ILE A 613 -29.69 -0.79 -4.73
C ILE A 613 -31.09 -0.37 -4.29
N GLU A 614 -32.02 -0.29 -5.23
CA GLU A 614 -33.45 -0.07 -4.95
C GLU A 614 -34.14 -1.44 -4.80
N SER A 615 -34.83 -1.66 -3.68
CA SER A 615 -35.26 -2.98 -3.21
C SER A 615 -36.59 -3.47 -3.80
N ASP A 616 -36.89 -3.17 -5.06
CA ASP A 616 -38.17 -3.60 -5.64
C ASP A 616 -38.05 -3.96 -7.14
N ARG A 617 -38.37 -5.24 -7.41
CA ARG A 617 -38.88 -5.87 -8.66
C ARG A 617 -37.86 -6.49 -9.63
N ASP A 618 -38.02 -7.80 -9.77
CA ASP A 618 -37.46 -8.76 -10.74
C ASP A 618 -35.97 -9.11 -10.61
N ASP A 619 -35.69 -10.39 -10.31
CA ASP A 619 -34.35 -10.98 -10.11
C ASP A 619 -33.42 -10.89 -11.35
N GLU A 620 -33.94 -10.43 -12.50
CA GLU A 620 -33.19 -10.33 -13.76
C GLU A 620 -32.68 -8.90 -14.07
N GLU A 621 -33.18 -7.85 -13.39
CA GLU A 621 -32.76 -6.46 -13.65
C GLU A 621 -31.83 -5.92 -12.56
N VAL A 622 -30.66 -5.44 -12.99
CA VAL A 622 -29.67 -4.78 -12.14
C VAL A 622 -30.01 -3.30 -12.03
N HIS A 623 -30.51 -2.85 -10.87
CA HIS A 623 -30.68 -1.41 -10.59
C HIS A 623 -29.69 -0.94 -9.51
N VAL A 624 -28.75 -0.09 -9.92
CA VAL A 624 -27.77 0.55 -9.03
C VAL A 624 -27.95 2.07 -9.06
N CYS A 625 -27.76 2.72 -7.91
CA CYS A 625 -27.72 4.17 -7.83
C CYS A 625 -26.54 4.70 -7.01
N TYR A 626 -26.13 5.93 -7.36
CA TYR A 626 -25.11 6.71 -6.66
C TYR A 626 -25.68 8.05 -6.22
N PHE A 627 -25.24 8.52 -5.05
CA PHE A 627 -25.60 9.83 -4.52
C PHE A 627 -24.38 10.75 -4.42
N VAL A 628 -24.53 11.97 -4.93
CA VAL A 628 -23.59 13.07 -4.72
C VAL A 628 -24.30 14.17 -3.96
N GLY A 629 -23.94 14.37 -2.70
CA GLY A 629 -24.42 15.45 -1.86
C GLY A 629 -23.80 16.78 -2.26
N LEU A 630 -24.63 17.82 -2.33
CA LEU A 630 -24.20 19.17 -2.70
C LEU A 630 -24.32 20.11 -1.50
N THR A 631 -23.22 20.79 -1.15
CA THR A 631 -23.19 21.85 -0.14
C THR A 631 -22.65 23.16 -0.72
N LEU A 632 -23.19 24.27 -0.26
CA LEU A 632 -22.67 25.61 -0.58
C LEU A 632 -21.44 25.88 0.28
N ALA A 633 -20.35 26.33 -0.33
CA ALA A 633 -19.16 26.77 0.39
C ALA A 633 -19.50 27.98 1.26
N SER A 634 -19.14 27.93 2.54
CA SER A 634 -19.53 28.87 3.61
C SER A 634 -19.17 30.34 3.36
N ASN A 635 -18.32 30.65 2.38
CA ASN A 635 -17.86 32.00 2.08
C ASN A 635 -18.66 32.73 0.99
N HIS A 636 -19.64 32.09 0.35
CA HIS A 636 -20.49 32.76 -0.63
C HIS A 636 -21.88 33.05 -0.06
N GLN A 637 -22.12 34.32 0.30
CA GLN A 637 -23.48 34.88 0.37
C GLN A 637 -24.05 34.93 -1.06
N ALA A 638 -24.46 33.79 -1.60
CA ALA A 638 -25.03 33.72 -2.94
C ALA A 638 -26.43 34.34 -2.94
N SER A 639 -26.65 35.36 -3.78
CA SER A 639 -27.97 35.89 -4.06
C SER A 639 -28.88 34.81 -4.66
N ARG A 640 -30.21 34.93 -4.53
CA ARG A 640 -31.18 33.99 -5.16
C ARG A 640 -30.97 33.82 -6.67
N ILE A 641 -30.45 34.84 -7.34
CA ILE A 641 -30.14 34.84 -8.78
C ILE A 641 -28.92 33.95 -9.08
N SER A 642 -27.91 33.98 -8.21
CA SER A 642 -26.73 33.10 -8.30
C SER A 642 -27.07 31.62 -8.04
N GLN A 643 -28.05 31.33 -7.17
CA GLN A 643 -28.51 29.96 -6.92
C GLN A 643 -29.21 29.34 -8.12
N LYS A 644 -30.08 30.08 -8.82
CA LYS A 644 -30.75 29.59 -10.03
C LYS A 644 -29.74 29.32 -11.15
N ALA A 645 -28.82 30.25 -11.40
CA ALA A 645 -27.75 30.07 -12.38
C ALA A 645 -26.88 28.84 -12.06
N SER A 646 -26.62 28.55 -10.78
CA SER A 646 -25.86 27.37 -10.37
C SER A 646 -26.64 26.07 -10.61
N ILE A 647 -27.97 26.06 -10.38
CA ILE A 647 -28.82 24.90 -10.67
C ILE A 647 -28.84 24.62 -12.18
N ASP A 648 -29.03 25.66 -13.01
CA ASP A 648 -29.05 25.54 -14.46
C ASP A 648 -27.69 25.03 -14.99
N ALA A 649 -26.58 25.52 -14.41
CA ALA A 649 -25.24 25.02 -14.71
C ALA A 649 -25.05 23.54 -14.33
N ILE A 650 -25.52 23.12 -13.15
CA ILE A 650 -25.48 21.69 -12.75
C ILE A 650 -26.26 20.86 -13.75
N GLN A 651 -27.49 21.25 -14.11
CA GLN A 651 -28.31 20.53 -15.06
C GLN A 651 -27.62 20.38 -16.42
N SER A 652 -27.02 21.46 -16.93
CA SER A 652 -26.24 21.44 -18.18
C SER A 652 -25.05 20.46 -18.14
N ILE A 653 -24.36 20.37 -16.99
CA ILE A 653 -23.27 19.41 -16.78
C ILE A 653 -23.80 17.97 -16.77
N LEU A 654 -24.92 17.71 -16.07
CA LEU A 654 -25.54 16.38 -16.01
C LEU A 654 -26.03 15.90 -17.38
N GLU A 655 -26.68 16.77 -18.15
CA GLU A 655 -27.11 16.45 -19.52
C GLU A 655 -25.93 16.18 -20.44
N SER A 656 -24.84 16.93 -20.28
CA SER A 656 -23.62 16.71 -21.04
C SER A 656 -22.93 15.40 -20.67
N PHE A 657 -22.98 15.03 -19.39
CA PHE A 657 -22.48 13.75 -18.88
C PHE A 657 -23.30 12.56 -19.42
N GLU A 658 -24.63 12.62 -19.36
CA GLU A 658 -25.53 11.62 -19.94
C GLU A 658 -25.27 11.44 -21.43
N ARG A 659 -25.21 12.55 -22.19
CA ARG A 659 -24.91 12.50 -23.62
C ARG A 659 -23.58 11.80 -23.90
N ARG A 660 -22.51 12.13 -23.17
CA ARG A 660 -21.21 11.47 -23.35
C ARG A 660 -21.30 9.95 -23.13
N ILE A 661 -22.07 9.52 -22.13
CA ILE A 661 -22.23 8.10 -21.85
C ILE A 661 -23.05 7.40 -22.94
N HIS A 662 -24.18 7.99 -23.35
CA HIS A 662 -25.03 7.40 -24.38
C HIS A 662 -24.36 7.31 -25.76
N HIS A 663 -23.34 8.13 -26.03
CA HIS A 663 -22.59 8.09 -27.30
C HIS A 663 -21.41 7.09 -27.28
N ASP A 664 -21.02 6.56 -26.12
CA ASP A 664 -19.95 5.55 -26.02
C ASP A 664 -20.52 4.15 -26.30
N VAL A 665 -20.71 3.85 -27.58
CA VAL A 665 -21.29 2.59 -28.06
C VAL A 665 -20.45 1.35 -27.73
N ALA A 666 -19.19 1.53 -27.33
CA ALA A 666 -18.34 0.42 -26.92
C ALA A 666 -18.71 -0.11 -25.52
N HIS A 667 -19.25 0.74 -24.65
CA HIS A 667 -19.55 0.40 -23.25
C HIS A 667 -21.02 0.54 -22.88
N PHE A 668 -21.79 1.33 -23.64
CA PHE A 668 -23.21 1.56 -23.41
C PHE A 668 -24.07 1.05 -24.57
N SER A 669 -25.10 0.28 -24.24
CA SER A 669 -26.14 -0.12 -25.19
C SER A 669 -27.52 0.27 -24.67
N SER A 670 -28.25 1.07 -25.45
CA SER A 670 -29.62 1.49 -25.11
C SER A 670 -30.63 0.34 -25.17
N SER A 671 -30.28 -0.81 -25.76
CA SER A 671 -31.16 -1.98 -25.81
C SER A 671 -31.11 -2.83 -24.54
N THR A 672 -30.05 -2.68 -23.73
CA THR A 672 -29.80 -3.52 -22.54
C THR A 672 -29.52 -2.72 -21.28
N SER A 673 -29.31 -1.40 -21.39
CA SER A 673 -28.90 -0.54 -20.29
C SER A 673 -29.56 0.83 -20.36
N TRP A 674 -29.77 1.43 -19.18
CA TRP A 674 -30.28 2.79 -19.05
C TRP A 674 -29.49 3.55 -17.98
N LEU A 675 -29.31 4.86 -18.21
CA LEU A 675 -28.64 5.75 -17.26
C LEU A 675 -29.35 7.11 -17.22
N ALA A 676 -29.57 7.63 -16.02
CA ALA A 676 -29.95 9.03 -15.82
C ALA A 676 -29.28 9.63 -14.57
N ALA A 677 -28.83 10.88 -14.68
CA ALA A 677 -28.32 11.72 -13.62
C ALA A 677 -29.27 12.91 -13.40
N ARG A 678 -29.84 13.03 -12.20
CA ARG A 678 -30.88 14.02 -11.89
C ARG A 678 -30.61 14.74 -10.58
N LEU A 679 -30.86 16.06 -10.56
CA LEU A 679 -30.86 16.85 -9.34
C LEU A 679 -32.14 16.60 -8.53
N ARG A 680 -32.00 16.26 -7.25
CA ARG A 680 -33.08 15.93 -6.32
C ARG A 680 -32.92 16.66 -4.98
N LYS A 681 -34.04 16.93 -4.32
CA LYS A 681 -34.06 17.40 -2.92
C LYS A 681 -33.99 16.20 -1.99
N GLN A 682 -33.42 16.37 -0.79
CA GLN A 682 -33.34 15.33 0.23
C GLN A 682 -34.70 14.65 0.51
N SER A 683 -35.79 15.44 0.59
CA SER A 683 -37.14 14.93 0.87
C SER A 683 -37.67 13.96 -0.18
N ALA A 684 -37.15 14.02 -1.41
CA ALA A 684 -37.56 13.14 -2.51
C ALA A 684 -36.76 11.81 -2.55
N LEU A 685 -35.78 11.63 -1.66
CA LEU A 685 -34.87 10.48 -1.65
C LEU A 685 -35.09 9.54 -0.45
N VAL A 686 -35.91 9.96 0.53
CA VAL A 686 -36.21 9.18 1.74
C VAL A 686 -36.90 7.87 1.36
N GLY A 687 -36.28 6.74 1.67
CA GLY A 687 -36.83 5.39 1.46
C GLY A 687 -36.55 4.75 0.08
N SER A 688 -35.76 5.38 -0.79
CA SER A 688 -35.57 4.91 -2.18
C SER A 688 -34.35 4.02 -2.45
N ALA A 689 -33.42 3.88 -1.51
CA ALA A 689 -32.21 3.08 -1.76
C ALA A 689 -31.64 2.51 -0.47
N ILE A 690 -31.27 1.24 -0.51
CA ILE A 690 -30.59 0.53 0.58
C ILE A 690 -29.15 0.30 0.11
N PRO A 691 -28.15 0.39 1.01
CA PRO A 691 -26.81 -0.08 0.68
C PRO A 691 -26.87 -1.50 0.11
N SER A 692 -26.13 -1.74 -0.97
CA SER A 692 -25.98 -3.08 -1.52
C SER A 692 -25.28 -3.95 -0.47
N GLY A 693 -26.04 -4.71 0.32
CA GLY A 693 -25.50 -5.73 1.23
C GLY A 693 -24.99 -6.95 0.48
N LEU A 694 -25.52 -7.15 -0.73
CA LEU A 694 -24.99 -8.11 -1.69
C LEU A 694 -23.77 -7.45 -2.34
N ALA A 695 -22.61 -8.08 -2.18
CA ALA A 695 -21.64 -7.93 -3.25
C ALA A 695 -22.36 -8.45 -4.51
N PHE A 696 -22.36 -7.69 -5.59
CA PHE A 696 -22.70 -8.17 -6.94
C PHE A 696 -21.82 -9.38 -7.40
N LYS A 697 -21.08 -10.02 -6.46
CA LYS A 697 -20.33 -11.26 -6.58
C LYS A 697 -21.21 -12.38 -7.14
N ASP A 698 -22.48 -12.45 -6.73
CA ASP A 698 -23.40 -13.56 -7.09
C ASP A 698 -23.99 -13.47 -8.51
N LEU A 699 -23.81 -12.33 -9.20
CA LEU A 699 -24.29 -12.17 -10.58
C LEU A 699 -23.25 -12.59 -11.64
N ARG A 700 -22.08 -13.09 -11.22
CA ARG A 700 -20.97 -13.48 -12.13
C ARG A 700 -20.85 -15.00 -12.37
N ASP A 701 -21.80 -15.81 -11.91
CA ASP A 701 -21.77 -17.29 -11.88
C ASP A 701 -21.91 -18.01 -13.25
N ALA A 702 -21.27 -17.49 -14.30
CA ALA A 702 -21.05 -18.27 -15.52
C ALA A 702 -19.78 -19.12 -15.33
N PRO A 703 -19.84 -20.47 -15.42
CA PRO A 703 -18.72 -21.35 -15.09
C PRO A 703 -17.45 -21.12 -15.91
N TRP A 704 -17.59 -20.64 -17.15
CA TRP A 704 -16.48 -20.40 -18.08
C TRP A 704 -16.89 -19.33 -19.11
N TYR A 705 -16.14 -18.24 -19.22
CA TYR A 705 -16.30 -17.27 -20.31
C TYR A 705 -14.93 -16.80 -20.80
N GLU A 706 -14.58 -17.14 -22.03
CA GLU A 706 -13.51 -16.47 -22.77
C GLU A 706 -14.11 -15.22 -23.42
N GLU A 707 -13.48 -14.07 -23.22
CA GLU A 707 -13.53 -13.08 -24.28
C GLU A 707 -12.69 -13.61 -25.44
N ASP A 708 -13.30 -13.74 -26.62
CA ASP A 708 -12.57 -13.59 -27.87
C ASP A 708 -12.05 -12.13 -27.92
N SER A 709 -11.06 -11.80 -27.08
CA SER A 709 -10.23 -10.62 -27.31
C SER A 709 -9.22 -11.07 -28.35
N ASP A 710 -9.36 -10.54 -29.56
CA ASP A 710 -8.51 -10.79 -30.73
C ASP A 710 -7.14 -11.40 -30.38
N HIS A 711 -6.96 -12.65 -30.80
CA HIS A 711 -5.66 -13.27 -30.93
C HIS A 711 -4.80 -12.43 -31.90
N ASN A 712 -4.11 -11.39 -31.43
CA ASN A 712 -2.88 -10.89 -32.06
C ASN A 712 -2.09 -9.78 -31.32
N ASP A 713 -2.60 -9.12 -30.28
CA ASP A 713 -1.91 -7.92 -29.76
C ASP A 713 -0.93 -8.13 -28.60
N GLU A 714 -0.52 -9.37 -28.29
CA GLU A 714 0.49 -9.61 -27.23
C GLU A 714 1.95 -9.61 -27.75
N THR A 715 2.19 -9.31 -29.04
CA THR A 715 3.55 -9.11 -29.56
C THR A 715 4.11 -7.70 -29.30
N GLY A 716 3.29 -6.76 -28.80
CA GLY A 716 3.66 -5.36 -28.58
C GLY A 716 3.78 -4.89 -27.13
N GLU A 717 3.48 -5.73 -26.12
CA GLU A 717 3.51 -5.28 -24.70
C GLU A 717 4.91 -4.83 -24.22
N ASP A 718 5.97 -5.25 -24.92
CA ASP A 718 7.35 -4.84 -24.65
C ASP A 718 7.82 -3.65 -25.53
N GLU A 719 7.00 -3.17 -26.49
CA GLU A 719 7.38 -2.15 -27.48
C GLU A 719 6.61 -0.82 -27.42
N GLU A 720 5.57 -0.68 -26.59
CA GLU A 720 4.84 0.59 -26.49
C GLU A 720 5.35 1.49 -25.35
N GLU A 721 6.04 2.58 -25.69
CA GLU A 721 6.23 3.74 -24.80
C GLU A 721 4.86 4.40 -24.53
N HIS A 722 4.11 3.87 -23.57
CA HIS A 722 2.96 4.55 -23.01
C HIS A 722 3.41 5.73 -22.12
N SER A 723 3.31 6.94 -22.65
CA SER A 723 3.26 8.16 -21.83
C SER A 723 1.97 8.17 -20.99
N PRO A 724 2.02 8.22 -19.65
CA PRO A 724 0.82 8.12 -18.82
C PRO A 724 0.00 9.43 -18.72
N TYR A 725 0.06 10.31 -19.71
CA TYR A 725 -0.77 11.52 -19.78
C TYR A 725 -1.13 11.91 -21.21
N ALA A 726 -2.22 11.34 -21.75
CA ALA A 726 -2.91 11.91 -22.91
C ALA A 726 -4.39 11.52 -22.95
N SER A 727 -5.25 12.36 -22.36
CA SER A 727 -6.62 12.53 -22.83
C SER A 727 -7.08 13.95 -22.51
N CYS A 728 -6.98 14.82 -23.52
CA CYS A 728 -7.85 15.97 -23.83
C CYS A 728 -7.03 17.01 -24.62
N CYS A 729 -7.16 16.99 -25.95
CA CYS A 729 -7.16 18.20 -26.77
C CYS A 729 -7.79 17.84 -28.12
N ASN A 730 -9.08 18.16 -28.29
CA ASN A 730 -9.69 18.22 -29.60
C ASN A 730 -9.31 19.53 -30.28
N GLU A 731 -9.18 19.43 -31.59
CA GLU A 731 -8.86 20.44 -32.58
C GLU A 731 -9.75 21.68 -32.47
N SER A 732 -9.13 22.85 -32.58
CA SER A 732 -9.80 24.06 -33.05
C SER A 732 -8.82 24.84 -33.93
N ASN A 733 -9.17 24.97 -35.20
CA ASN A 733 -8.53 25.89 -36.14
C ASN A 733 -8.89 27.33 -35.79
N ALA A 734 -7.91 28.16 -35.42
CA ALA A 734 -7.81 29.57 -35.83
C ALA A 734 -6.46 30.18 -35.40
N ALA A 735 -5.71 30.61 -36.42
CA ALA A 735 -4.54 31.49 -36.46
C ALA A 735 -3.99 32.10 -35.15
N GLY A 736 -2.77 31.67 -34.80
CA GLY A 736 -1.86 32.36 -33.88
C GLY A 736 -0.54 31.59 -33.78
N ALA A 737 0.57 32.19 -34.23
CA ALA A 737 1.88 31.56 -34.30
C ALA A 737 2.39 31.10 -32.92
N PHE A 738 2.30 29.79 -32.65
CA PHE A 738 2.91 29.10 -31.51
C PHE A 738 3.87 28.04 -32.07
N LEU A 739 5.16 28.11 -31.70
CA LEU A 739 6.14 27.06 -31.96
C LEU A 739 5.68 25.78 -31.23
N GLY A 740 5.09 24.84 -31.99
CA GLY A 740 4.54 23.58 -31.49
C GLY A 740 5.59 22.63 -30.90
N LYS A 741 5.11 21.60 -30.19
CA LYS A 741 5.94 20.47 -29.70
C LYS A 741 6.75 19.88 -30.87
N LEU A 742 8.06 19.68 -30.66
CA LEU A 742 8.93 18.95 -31.60
C LEU A 742 8.42 17.52 -31.73
N ARG A 743 8.14 17.06 -32.95
CA ARG A 743 7.71 15.68 -33.19
C ARG A 743 8.86 14.71 -32.86
N PRO A 744 8.57 13.55 -32.24
CA PRO A 744 9.56 12.52 -31.98
C PRO A 744 10.41 12.12 -33.20
N ALA A 745 11.66 11.72 -32.96
CA ALA A 745 12.56 11.27 -34.03
C ALA A 745 12.02 10.04 -34.78
N ILE A 746 11.18 9.23 -34.13
CA ILE A 746 10.55 8.06 -34.74
C ILE A 746 9.52 8.45 -35.81
N ASP A 747 8.72 9.49 -35.56
CA ASP A 747 7.74 9.99 -36.53
C ASP A 747 8.45 10.50 -37.79
N VAL A 748 9.58 11.19 -37.59
CA VAL A 748 10.44 11.68 -38.67
C VAL A 748 11.05 10.52 -39.46
N LEU A 749 11.59 9.51 -38.78
CA LEU A 749 12.17 8.33 -39.40
C LEU A 749 11.13 7.54 -40.21
N ASN A 750 9.92 7.38 -39.67
CA ASN A 750 8.81 6.72 -40.34
C ASN A 750 8.35 7.53 -41.56
N ARG A 751 8.28 8.86 -41.45
CA ARG A 751 7.92 9.71 -42.58
C ARG A 751 8.95 9.60 -43.70
N LEU A 752 10.24 9.69 -43.40
CA LEU A 752 11.31 9.57 -44.40
C LEU A 752 11.40 8.18 -45.05
N ARG A 753 10.92 7.13 -44.38
CA ARG A 753 10.91 5.76 -44.92
C ARG A 753 9.70 5.43 -45.76
N TRP A 754 8.53 5.90 -45.35
CA TRP A 754 7.25 5.41 -45.86
C TRP A 754 6.47 6.45 -46.67
N ASP A 755 6.92 7.71 -46.69
CA ASP A 755 6.31 8.75 -47.52
C ASP A 755 6.86 8.69 -48.97
N PRO A 756 6.04 8.34 -49.96
CA PRO A 756 6.47 8.28 -51.36
C PRO A 756 6.81 9.66 -51.95
N SER A 757 6.49 10.76 -51.26
CA SER A 757 6.87 12.12 -51.68
C SER A 757 8.27 12.54 -51.25
N LEU A 758 8.96 11.76 -50.42
CA LEU A 758 10.31 12.01 -49.93
C LEU A 758 11.25 10.88 -50.35
N ASP A 759 12.46 11.22 -50.80
CA ASP A 759 13.49 10.21 -51.09
C ASP A 759 14.23 9.85 -49.80
N GLY A 760 13.94 8.67 -49.24
CA GLY A 760 14.60 8.16 -48.05
C GLY A 760 16.12 7.98 -48.21
N ASN A 761 16.63 7.81 -49.43
CA ASN A 761 18.08 7.69 -49.68
C ASN A 761 18.81 9.04 -49.68
N ASP A 762 18.08 10.15 -49.75
CA ASP A 762 18.64 11.51 -49.68
C ASP A 762 18.84 12.00 -48.23
N HIS A 763 18.79 11.11 -47.23
CA HIS A 763 18.81 11.49 -45.81
C HIS A 763 19.83 10.69 -44.98
N VAL A 764 20.49 11.39 -44.06
CA VAL A 764 21.35 10.80 -43.02
C VAL A 764 20.81 11.10 -41.62
N VAL A 765 21.07 10.17 -40.71
CA VAL A 765 20.69 10.22 -39.29
C VAL A 765 21.95 10.48 -38.47
N GLY A 766 22.00 11.64 -37.81
CA GLY A 766 23.03 11.96 -36.82
C GLY A 766 22.65 11.39 -35.46
N TYR A 767 23.53 10.60 -34.85
CA TYR A 767 23.30 9.96 -33.55
C TYR A 767 24.51 10.07 -32.62
N GLU A 768 24.27 9.92 -31.32
CA GLU A 768 25.31 9.88 -30.30
C GLU A 768 25.79 8.44 -30.05
N ASP A 769 27.00 8.13 -30.52
CA ASP A 769 27.67 6.85 -30.30
C ASP A 769 28.25 6.74 -28.88
N ARG A 770 28.37 5.51 -28.35
CA ARG A 770 28.86 5.25 -26.99
C ARG A 770 30.35 5.55 -26.81
N PHE A 771 31.13 5.51 -27.89
CA PHE A 771 32.59 5.63 -27.85
C PHE A 771 33.10 6.82 -28.68
N ASP A 772 32.47 7.10 -29.82
CA ASP A 772 33.00 8.05 -30.81
C ASP A 772 32.25 9.40 -30.86
N GLY A 773 31.26 9.62 -29.99
CA GLY A 773 30.49 10.87 -29.94
C GLY A 773 29.50 10.99 -31.09
N ALA A 774 29.33 12.18 -31.67
CA ALA A 774 28.35 12.40 -32.73
C ALA A 774 28.78 11.76 -34.06
N CYS A 775 28.07 10.73 -34.49
CA CYS A 775 28.28 9.98 -35.74
C CYS A 775 27.09 10.13 -36.69
N GLU A 776 27.28 9.88 -37.98
CA GLU A 776 26.22 9.90 -39.00
C GLU A 776 26.10 8.54 -39.69
N LYS A 777 24.86 8.05 -39.89
CA LYS A 777 24.55 6.86 -40.69
C LYS A 777 23.56 7.22 -41.79
N THR A 778 23.63 6.57 -42.95
CA THR A 778 22.57 6.72 -43.97
C THR A 778 21.25 6.14 -43.48
N LEU A 779 20.12 6.71 -43.89
CA LEU A 779 18.80 6.24 -43.44
C LEU A 779 18.55 4.76 -43.80
N GLY A 780 19.05 4.31 -44.95
CA GLY A 780 18.96 2.91 -45.39
C GLY A 780 19.78 1.92 -44.55
N GLN A 781 20.84 2.40 -43.89
CA GLN A 781 21.65 1.59 -42.96
C GLN A 781 21.13 1.65 -41.51
N TRP A 782 20.12 2.46 -41.24
CA TRP A 782 19.50 2.54 -39.92
C TRP A 782 18.65 1.28 -39.67
N LYS A 783 18.90 0.57 -38.58
CA LYS A 783 18.17 -0.66 -38.22
C LYS A 783 17.22 -0.36 -37.07
N SER A 784 15.98 -0.81 -37.19
CA SER A 784 14.93 -0.60 -36.18
C SER A 784 14.77 -1.80 -35.23
N ASP A 785 15.31 -2.97 -35.61
CA ASP A 785 15.20 -4.21 -34.83
C ASP A 785 16.23 -4.25 -33.71
N TYR A 786 15.76 -4.50 -32.48
CA TYR A 786 16.57 -4.56 -31.26
C TYR A 786 17.45 -5.83 -31.16
N THR A 787 17.27 -6.79 -32.07
CA THR A 787 18.05 -8.03 -32.15
C THR A 787 19.31 -7.90 -33.00
N ASP A 788 19.50 -6.76 -33.68
CA ASP A 788 20.66 -6.48 -34.53
C ASP A 788 21.84 -5.95 -33.69
N GLU A 789 23.05 -6.47 -33.92
CA GLU A 789 24.26 -6.08 -33.18
C GLU A 789 24.64 -4.61 -33.40
N GLU A 790 24.17 -3.99 -34.51
CA GLU A 790 24.35 -2.56 -34.82
C GLU A 790 23.16 -1.66 -34.40
N PHE A 791 22.27 -2.15 -33.52
CA PHE A 791 21.11 -1.37 -33.08
C PHE A 791 21.49 -0.13 -32.25
N ILE A 792 20.98 1.04 -32.67
CA ILE A 792 21.17 2.32 -31.98
C ILE A 792 19.83 2.80 -31.41
N PRO A 793 19.69 2.94 -30.07
CA PRO A 793 18.46 3.43 -29.46
C PRO A 793 18.03 4.80 -29.98
N GLN A 794 16.74 4.98 -30.23
CA GLN A 794 16.16 6.18 -30.86
C GLN A 794 16.34 7.46 -30.03
N HIS A 795 16.44 7.34 -28.70
CA HIS A 795 16.77 8.47 -27.82
C HIS A 795 18.19 9.02 -28.07
N ARG A 796 19.02 8.39 -28.90
CA ARG A 796 20.35 8.87 -29.29
C ARG A 796 20.38 9.65 -30.59
N ILE A 797 19.26 9.73 -31.32
CA ILE A 797 19.19 10.53 -32.56
C ILE A 797 19.22 12.02 -32.23
N LEU A 798 20.19 12.73 -32.81
CA LEU A 798 20.42 14.16 -32.61
C LEU A 798 19.71 15.00 -33.69
N TYR A 799 19.84 14.61 -34.96
CA TYR A 799 19.30 15.33 -36.11
C TYR A 799 19.12 14.44 -37.35
N PHE A 800 18.32 14.92 -38.31
CA PHE A 800 18.23 14.39 -39.67
C PHE A 800 18.71 15.45 -40.64
N ARG A 801 19.62 15.07 -41.54
CA ARG A 801 20.21 15.97 -42.53
C ARG A 801 19.96 15.44 -43.93
N ARG A 802 19.52 16.33 -44.81
CA ARG A 802 19.30 16.01 -46.23
C ARG A 802 20.62 16.15 -46.98
N LEU A 803 20.93 15.18 -47.85
CA LEU A 803 22.22 15.10 -48.55
C LEU A 803 22.29 16.05 -49.74
N SER A 804 21.18 16.27 -50.45
CA SER A 804 21.09 17.12 -51.65
C SER A 804 21.46 18.60 -51.41
N ASP A 805 21.08 19.17 -50.27
CA ASP A 805 21.34 20.58 -49.93
C ASP A 805 22.11 20.77 -48.61
N GLY A 806 22.43 19.67 -47.92
CA GLY A 806 23.11 19.70 -46.63
C GLY A 806 22.28 20.29 -45.48
N ALA A 807 20.99 20.56 -45.70
CA ALA A 807 20.14 21.20 -44.71
C ALA A 807 19.73 20.21 -43.62
N ILE A 808 19.78 20.66 -42.36
CA ILE A 808 19.21 19.91 -41.24
C ILE A 808 17.69 20.10 -41.28
N VAL A 809 16.98 19.00 -41.50
CA VAL A 809 15.53 18.98 -41.72
C VAL A 809 14.76 18.67 -40.44
N TRP A 810 15.45 18.13 -39.44
CA TRP A 810 14.93 17.97 -38.09
C TRP A 810 16.09 17.95 -37.08
N GLU A 811 15.98 18.67 -35.97
CA GLU A 811 17.04 18.73 -34.95
C GLU A 811 16.47 18.83 -33.53
N ARG A 812 16.97 17.95 -32.65
CA ARG A 812 16.53 17.88 -31.25
C ARG A 812 16.95 19.08 -30.42
N ARG A 813 18.17 19.59 -30.62
CA ARG A 813 18.74 20.68 -29.82
C ARG A 813 18.06 22.02 -30.08
N THR A 814 17.77 22.34 -31.34
CA THR A 814 17.17 23.61 -31.76
C THR A 814 15.66 23.54 -31.92
N ARG A 815 15.07 22.35 -31.74
CA ARG A 815 13.64 22.06 -31.96
C ARG A 815 13.19 22.42 -33.38
N LEU A 816 14.05 22.18 -34.35
CA LEU A 816 13.76 22.39 -35.76
C LEU A 816 13.02 21.17 -36.31
N ASP A 817 11.92 21.41 -37.01
CA ASP A 817 11.16 20.42 -37.78
C ASP A 817 10.65 21.09 -39.06
N THR A 818 11.25 20.74 -40.18
CA THR A 818 10.84 21.18 -41.52
C THR A 818 10.32 20.02 -42.36
N ILE A 819 10.29 18.79 -41.83
CA ILE A 819 9.80 17.60 -42.54
C ILE A 819 8.27 17.60 -42.58
N PHE A 820 7.63 18.18 -41.56
CA PHE A 820 6.17 18.21 -41.45
C PHE A 820 5.57 19.62 -41.61
N ARG A 821 6.29 20.52 -42.29
CA ARG A 821 5.81 21.86 -42.61
C ARG A 821 5.08 21.94 -43.94
#